data_AF-A0A9P9FBM6-F1
#
_entry.id   AF-A0A9P9FBM6-F1
#
_cell.length_a   1.000
_cell.length_b   1.000
_cell.length_c   1.000
_cell.angle_alpha   90.00
_cell.angle_beta   90.00
_cell.angle_gamma   90.00
#
_symmetry.space_group_name_H-M   'P 1'
#
loop_
_entity.id
_entity.type
_entity.pdbx_description
1 polymer ?
#
loop_
_entity_poly.entity_id
_entity_poly.type
_entity_poly.pdbx_seq_one_letter_code
_entity_poly.pdbx_strand_id
1 'polypeptide(L)'
;MVNWKYDLFLYSVGNIVDMFFREVVPRGAWRVPQSGPVLFVAAPHANQFVDALILQRTLRNEATRRVSLLIAQKSVHGFIGWGSRQVGAVPVGRAQDSAKPATGTIYLPDPINDPTLIRGIGTKFGVGEGEKTTGANVDIAQIISPEEVRVKRPFKGKLALQQLTGRDDIDESGNFTNKDLKGPAPGYQGTKYKLAPHIDQTKVYEAVFSRLRNGGCVGIFPEGGSHDRTELLPLKAGVAIMALGTLAEDPDCGLKIVPVGMNYFHAHKFRSRAVVEFGAPFEIPRHLVELYRNNQRREAIGQVIDTVYQALSSVTVSAPNYDNLMMIQAARRLYNPTGKKLPLPVVVELNRRLSMGYERYKDDERITSLSKSVKEYNSQLHYLNLKDHQVQYARMSIVKVIFYSIYRSVKLLFLFICTVPGLLLFSPVFVATKVISRQKAKTALAGSTVKIRGRDVMATWKILVAIGVAPMLYHFYSILLCIKVWHDRLWGYVPEWVPLWAVYFAIWPVMVGITFAALRFGEVGMDIFKSLRPLVLCLQPSSSYNIQTLRVKRAELSAQVTELINTLGPEMFPDFDKARLVPDFLKMETGGSQPTSPEARRRRDSDQSSTGFEPETPPALSRRSTTQSSRALPRNDSFSNIGSVGIFSTRPPSRARSRSRSSSSGGGFGSGGFPLSGFTTLDSAGGFDEASRKIREAMKTRRRKTQGQEQEEEEDIQKMAFTIKSLVSSVLGGGRGPQPPPATELFTKTDPAVDGDDCLHDCDGCSVRYPRGFKIDTDDVLYGQIKAWSTHLLVGTGKADWVRDVADEKGSVMEAVDKASSPTNGNLKLSASNMPTPHDTHDYSEPTTALLLPAFTLIHNVHPLNVPQLVSDVISHAPTSTSPMTPFSIPATLPSPSPGKVPALTTTDCPHRVVILMCSQRTRDVRCGQSAPLLRKELERQLRPLGLYRDLHDERPGGVGIYFISHVGGHKYSANVMVYRRPNAFGLDDEGAVAKGDAKEEADGNTSETNGTNGTNGTEDKSNGTNGTNGTAKETNSKVEEKTEDTAGFVGAAQCIWLARVMPEDCENLVKYTVLRGKVVKPETQLRGGFDRGRGVMSW
;
A
#
# COMPACT_ATOMS: atom_id res chain seq x y z
N MET A 1 -42.00 -3.48 -10.28
CA MET A 1 -41.22 -4.47 -9.50
C MET A 1 -42.20 -5.53 -9.02
N VAL A 2 -41.92 -6.82 -9.22
CA VAL A 2 -42.79 -7.91 -8.76
C VAL A 2 -42.18 -8.52 -7.49
N ASN A 3 -42.88 -8.45 -6.37
CA ASN A 3 -42.32 -8.76 -5.04
C ASN A 3 -41.79 -10.19 -4.92
N TRP A 4 -42.50 -11.20 -5.43
CA TRP A 4 -42.04 -12.59 -5.34
C TRP A 4 -40.81 -12.86 -6.23
N LYS A 5 -40.73 -12.23 -7.41
CA LYS A 5 -39.55 -12.34 -8.29
C LYS A 5 -38.31 -11.72 -7.64
N TYR A 6 -38.50 -10.56 -7.00
CA TYR A 6 -37.45 -9.90 -6.22
C TYR A 6 -36.93 -10.81 -5.11
N ASP A 7 -37.85 -11.34 -4.29
CA ASP A 7 -37.49 -12.14 -3.13
C ASP A 7 -36.83 -13.47 -3.54
N LEU A 8 -37.35 -14.15 -4.57
CA LEU A 8 -36.78 -15.40 -5.09
C LEU A 8 -35.39 -15.18 -5.69
N PHE A 9 -35.21 -14.15 -6.52
CA PHE A 9 -33.91 -13.84 -7.12
C PHE A 9 -32.88 -13.49 -6.03
N LEU A 10 -33.27 -12.64 -5.08
CA LEU A 10 -32.40 -12.20 -3.98
C LEU A 10 -32.05 -13.35 -3.04
N TYR A 11 -32.96 -14.29 -2.81
CA TYR A 11 -32.69 -15.52 -2.07
C TYR A 11 -31.65 -16.38 -2.81
N SER A 12 -31.86 -16.69 -4.08
CA SER A 12 -30.95 -17.55 -4.86
C SER A 12 -29.55 -16.94 -5.00
N VAL A 13 -29.46 -15.68 -5.43
CA VAL A 13 -28.16 -14.99 -5.58
C VAL A 13 -27.54 -14.67 -4.22
N GLY A 14 -28.36 -14.38 -3.22
CA GLY A 14 -27.93 -14.20 -1.85
C GLY A 14 -27.13 -15.40 -1.35
N ASN A 15 -27.67 -16.62 -1.45
CA ASN A 15 -26.99 -17.82 -0.98
C ASN A 15 -25.57 -17.98 -1.59
N ILE A 16 -25.38 -17.55 -2.84
CA ILE A 16 -24.07 -17.55 -3.50
C ILE A 16 -23.14 -16.50 -2.88
N VAL A 17 -23.67 -15.32 -2.54
CA VAL A 17 -22.93 -14.27 -1.83
C VAL A 17 -22.50 -14.75 -0.43
N ASP A 18 -23.32 -15.53 0.30
CA ASP A 18 -22.91 -16.14 1.59
C ASP A 18 -21.89 -17.27 1.44
N MET A 19 -21.84 -17.90 0.27
CA MET A 19 -20.76 -18.83 -0.03
C MET A 19 -19.46 -18.04 -0.27
N PHE A 20 -19.55 -16.88 -0.93
CA PHE A 20 -18.40 -16.01 -1.18
C PHE A 20 -17.88 -15.29 0.07
N PHE A 21 -18.74 -14.68 0.88
CA PHE A 21 -18.35 -14.02 2.13
C PHE A 21 -18.53 -14.95 3.32
N ARG A 22 -17.54 -14.98 4.20
CA ARG A 22 -17.62 -15.79 5.42
C ARG A 22 -18.75 -15.38 6.34
N GLU A 23 -18.95 -14.08 6.43
CA GLU A 23 -19.95 -13.48 7.28
C GLU A 23 -20.27 -12.07 6.77
N VAL A 24 -21.56 -11.74 6.75
CA VAL A 24 -22.07 -10.39 6.48
C VAL A 24 -22.83 -9.95 7.73
N VAL A 25 -22.29 -8.98 8.46
CA VAL A 25 -22.86 -8.54 9.74
C VAL A 25 -23.58 -7.20 9.57
N PRO A 26 -24.90 -7.13 9.78
CA PRO A 26 -25.61 -5.86 9.85
C PRO A 26 -25.37 -5.16 11.19
N ARG A 27 -25.22 -3.85 11.15
CA ARG A 27 -25.11 -2.96 12.31
C ARG A 27 -26.06 -1.80 12.14
N GLY A 28 -26.84 -1.48 13.18
CA GLY A 28 -27.78 -0.37 13.12
C GLY A 28 -29.03 -0.60 12.26
N ALA A 29 -29.29 -1.82 11.78
CA ALA A 29 -30.44 -2.11 10.91
C ALA A 29 -31.80 -1.75 11.52
N TRP A 30 -31.91 -1.76 12.86
CA TRP A 30 -33.09 -1.29 13.60
C TRP A 30 -33.41 0.20 13.41
N ARG A 31 -32.44 1.02 12.94
CA ARG A 31 -32.63 2.44 12.63
C ARG A 31 -33.33 2.67 11.29
N VAL A 32 -33.41 1.63 10.46
CA VAL A 32 -34.06 1.73 9.15
C VAL A 32 -35.57 1.91 9.36
N PRO A 33 -36.18 2.98 8.81
CA PRO A 33 -37.62 3.17 8.87
C PRO A 33 -38.38 1.98 8.26
N GLN A 34 -39.36 1.45 9.00
CA GLN A 34 -40.14 0.28 8.58
C GLN A 34 -41.20 0.63 7.52
N SER A 35 -41.70 1.88 7.54
CA SER A 35 -42.67 2.43 6.59
C SER A 35 -42.18 3.78 6.02
N GLY A 36 -42.89 4.31 5.01
CA GLY A 36 -42.57 5.58 4.38
C GLY A 36 -41.38 5.53 3.41
N PRO A 37 -41.18 6.57 2.60
CA PRO A 37 -40.12 6.61 1.60
C PRO A 37 -38.73 6.78 2.20
N VAL A 38 -37.79 5.99 1.70
CA VAL A 38 -36.40 6.01 2.16
C VAL A 38 -35.43 6.05 0.99
N LEU A 39 -34.51 7.02 1.04
CA LEU A 39 -33.36 7.09 0.16
C LEU A 39 -32.12 6.57 0.89
N PHE A 40 -31.67 5.37 0.53
CA PHE A 40 -30.45 4.78 1.06
C PHE A 40 -29.24 5.34 0.30
N VAL A 41 -28.29 5.90 1.02
CA VAL A 41 -27.05 6.43 0.45
C VAL A 41 -25.92 5.55 0.97
N ALA A 42 -25.27 4.80 0.10
CA ALA A 42 -24.27 3.81 0.49
C ALA A 42 -22.87 4.16 0.01
N ALA A 43 -21.86 4.00 0.88
CA ALA A 43 -20.45 4.19 0.56
C ALA A 43 -19.54 3.48 1.59
N PRO A 44 -18.26 3.19 1.29
CA PRO A 44 -17.61 3.27 -0.03
C PRO A 44 -18.10 2.18 -0.99
N HIS A 45 -18.07 2.45 -2.30
CA HIS A 45 -18.46 1.48 -3.32
C HIS A 45 -17.28 0.60 -3.75
N ALA A 46 -16.96 -0.41 -2.93
CA ALA A 46 -15.79 -1.26 -3.11
C ALA A 46 -15.96 -2.35 -4.19
N ASN A 47 -17.19 -2.81 -4.48
CA ASN A 47 -17.44 -3.80 -5.53
C ASN A 47 -18.57 -3.38 -6.47
N GLN A 48 -18.38 -3.60 -7.78
CA GLN A 48 -19.29 -3.10 -8.80
C GLN A 48 -20.75 -3.59 -8.67
N PHE A 49 -20.98 -4.87 -8.34
CA PHE A 49 -22.35 -5.43 -8.22
C PHE A 49 -22.61 -6.15 -6.91
N VAL A 50 -21.57 -6.59 -6.22
CA VAL A 50 -21.70 -7.35 -4.97
C VAL A 50 -22.21 -6.47 -3.83
N ASP A 51 -21.80 -5.19 -3.79
CA ASP A 51 -22.27 -4.22 -2.79
C ASP A 51 -23.79 -4.04 -2.84
N ALA A 52 -24.33 -3.96 -4.06
CA ALA A 52 -25.75 -3.84 -4.32
C ALA A 52 -26.55 -5.03 -3.79
N LEU A 53 -26.06 -6.24 -4.04
CA LEU A 53 -26.69 -7.49 -3.58
C LEU A 53 -26.64 -7.63 -2.06
N ILE A 54 -25.50 -7.31 -1.44
CA ILE A 54 -25.34 -7.32 0.02
C ILE A 54 -26.32 -6.34 0.67
N LEU A 55 -26.39 -5.11 0.15
CA LEU A 55 -27.28 -4.09 0.69
C LEU A 55 -28.75 -4.50 0.56
N GLN A 56 -29.17 -4.94 -0.63
CA GLN A 56 -30.54 -5.41 -0.88
C GLN A 56 -30.92 -6.56 0.04
N ARG A 57 -30.04 -7.55 0.17
CA ARG A 57 -30.28 -8.71 1.04
C ARG A 57 -30.36 -8.33 2.50
N THR A 58 -29.45 -7.50 2.97
CA THR A 58 -29.41 -7.07 4.37
C THR A 58 -30.68 -6.30 4.72
N LEU A 59 -31.12 -5.38 3.85
CA LEU A 59 -32.37 -4.64 4.04
C LEU A 59 -33.60 -5.54 3.99
N ARG A 60 -33.61 -6.57 3.13
CA ARG A 60 -34.73 -7.51 3.05
C ARG A 60 -34.82 -8.41 4.28
N ASN A 61 -33.69 -8.89 4.80
CA ASN A 61 -33.65 -9.80 5.94
C ASN A 61 -33.88 -9.07 7.28
N GLU A 62 -33.25 -7.91 7.48
CA GLU A 62 -33.25 -7.23 8.78
C GLU A 62 -34.36 -6.18 8.91
N ALA A 63 -34.64 -5.44 7.82
CA ALA A 63 -35.60 -4.34 7.82
C ALA A 63 -36.87 -4.66 7.02
N THR A 64 -36.97 -5.85 6.42
CA THR A 64 -38.06 -6.27 5.52
C THR A 64 -38.34 -5.33 4.33
N ARG A 65 -37.44 -4.38 4.04
CA ARG A 65 -37.59 -3.38 2.97
C ARG A 65 -37.05 -3.92 1.64
N ARG A 66 -37.73 -3.59 0.53
CA ARG A 66 -37.25 -3.87 -0.83
C ARG A 66 -36.69 -2.58 -1.43
N VAL A 67 -35.40 -2.58 -1.73
CA VAL A 67 -34.71 -1.41 -2.28
C VAL A 67 -34.38 -1.62 -3.75
N SER A 68 -34.58 -0.56 -4.54
CA SER A 68 -34.12 -0.48 -5.91
C SER A 68 -32.94 0.42 -6.06
N LEU A 69 -31.91 -0.11 -6.71
CA LEU A 69 -30.65 0.57 -6.92
C LEU A 69 -30.58 1.14 -8.33
N LEU A 70 -29.85 2.25 -8.46
CA LEU A 70 -29.48 2.80 -9.76
C LEU A 70 -28.37 1.96 -10.39
N ILE A 71 -28.52 1.58 -11.66
CA ILE A 71 -27.53 0.78 -12.41
C ILE A 71 -27.09 1.53 -13.67
N ALA A 72 -25.81 1.44 -14.04
CA ALA A 72 -25.33 2.05 -15.29
C ALA A 72 -25.96 1.34 -16.51
N GLN A 73 -26.47 2.11 -17.47
CA GLN A 73 -27.19 1.57 -18.63
C GLN A 73 -26.36 0.55 -19.44
N LYS A 74 -25.04 0.75 -19.55
CA LYS A 74 -24.12 -0.21 -20.20
C LYS A 74 -24.08 -1.60 -19.55
N SER A 75 -24.49 -1.69 -18.29
CA SER A 75 -24.50 -2.95 -17.52
C SER A 75 -25.84 -3.67 -17.57
N VAL A 76 -26.82 -3.12 -18.29
CA VAL A 76 -28.20 -3.66 -18.37
C VAL A 76 -28.34 -4.68 -19.51
N HIS A 77 -27.23 -5.29 -19.93
CA HIS A 77 -27.18 -6.31 -20.97
C HIS A 77 -26.76 -7.68 -20.39
N GLY A 78 -27.09 -8.76 -21.11
CA GLY A 78 -26.77 -10.13 -20.70
C GLY A 78 -27.40 -10.54 -19.36
N PHE A 79 -26.69 -11.41 -18.62
CA PHE A 79 -27.15 -11.93 -17.32
C PHE A 79 -27.37 -10.84 -16.27
N ILE A 80 -26.49 -9.84 -16.23
CA ILE A 80 -26.58 -8.70 -15.29
C ILE A 80 -27.82 -7.87 -15.60
N GLY A 81 -28.10 -7.64 -16.88
CA GLY A 81 -29.33 -6.99 -17.35
C GLY A 81 -30.58 -7.75 -16.90
N TRP A 82 -30.64 -9.05 -17.13
CA TRP A 82 -31.75 -9.88 -16.66
C TRP A 82 -31.94 -9.81 -15.14
N GLY A 83 -30.87 -9.95 -14.36
CA GLY A 83 -30.93 -9.87 -12.89
C GLY A 83 -31.36 -8.50 -12.39
N SER A 84 -30.86 -7.42 -13.01
CA SER A 84 -31.22 -6.03 -12.65
C SER A 84 -32.72 -5.77 -12.79
N ARG A 85 -33.38 -6.38 -13.79
CA ARG A 85 -34.84 -6.28 -13.98
C ARG A 85 -35.61 -7.03 -12.89
N GLN A 86 -35.11 -8.16 -12.41
CA GLN A 86 -35.75 -8.91 -11.31
C GLN A 86 -35.72 -8.11 -10.00
N VAL A 87 -34.63 -7.41 -9.73
CA VAL A 87 -34.53 -6.54 -8.53
C VAL A 87 -35.09 -5.13 -8.74
N GLY A 88 -35.72 -4.87 -9.90
CA GLY A 88 -36.32 -3.58 -10.26
C GLY A 88 -35.35 -2.40 -10.22
N ALA A 89 -34.09 -2.61 -10.61
CA ALA A 89 -33.07 -1.57 -10.71
C ALA A 89 -33.46 -0.52 -11.77
N VAL A 90 -33.07 0.74 -11.56
CA VAL A 90 -33.36 1.84 -12.48
C VAL A 90 -32.13 2.12 -13.34
N PRO A 91 -32.21 1.95 -14.68
CA PRO A 91 -31.07 2.20 -15.56
C PRO A 91 -30.78 3.70 -15.66
N VAL A 92 -29.52 4.06 -15.53
CA VAL A 92 -29.02 5.43 -15.66
C VAL A 92 -28.03 5.50 -16.80
N GLY A 93 -28.41 6.19 -17.86
CA GLY A 93 -27.53 6.51 -18.97
C GLY A 93 -26.50 7.56 -18.56
N ARG A 94 -25.23 7.33 -18.90
CA ARG A 94 -24.15 8.33 -18.75
C ARG A 94 -23.58 8.62 -20.11
N ALA A 95 -23.42 9.91 -20.44
CA ALA A 95 -22.84 10.32 -21.72
C ALA A 95 -21.48 9.64 -21.97
N GLN A 96 -20.68 9.48 -20.91
CA GLN A 96 -19.38 8.81 -20.96
C GLN A 96 -19.44 7.32 -21.35
N ASP A 97 -20.54 6.63 -21.07
CA ASP A 97 -20.70 5.20 -21.33
C ASP A 97 -21.15 4.91 -22.77
N SER A 98 -21.70 5.91 -23.47
CA SER A 98 -22.14 5.84 -24.87
C SER A 98 -21.17 6.53 -25.84
N ALA A 99 -19.96 6.84 -25.40
CA ALA A 99 -18.99 7.57 -26.21
C ALA A 99 -18.40 6.69 -27.32
N LYS A 100 -18.63 7.04 -28.59
CA LYS A 100 -18.11 6.34 -29.78
C LYS A 100 -16.92 7.07 -30.39
N PRO A 101 -15.92 6.40 -30.99
CA PRO A 101 -14.88 7.09 -31.75
C PRO A 101 -15.48 7.79 -32.97
N ALA A 102 -15.04 9.03 -33.21
CA ALA A 102 -15.53 9.87 -34.31
C ALA A 102 -14.58 9.85 -35.51
N THR A 103 -15.07 10.26 -36.68
CA THR A 103 -14.27 10.38 -37.91
C THR A 103 -13.55 11.73 -37.98
N GLY A 104 -12.28 11.71 -38.39
CA GLY A 104 -11.43 12.89 -38.50
C GLY A 104 -10.61 13.18 -37.24
N THR A 105 -9.87 14.29 -37.27
CA THR A 105 -9.08 14.81 -36.15
C THR A 105 -9.51 16.23 -35.82
N ILE A 106 -9.29 16.66 -34.58
CA ILE A 106 -9.60 18.03 -34.14
C ILE A 106 -8.37 18.73 -33.60
N TYR A 107 -8.31 20.04 -33.76
CA TYR A 107 -7.27 20.89 -33.21
C TYR A 107 -7.84 22.25 -32.81
N LEU A 108 -7.09 22.95 -31.99
CA LEU A 108 -7.43 24.31 -31.57
C LEU A 108 -6.65 25.29 -32.46
N PRO A 109 -7.32 26.04 -33.36
CA PRO A 109 -6.64 26.96 -34.26
C PRO A 109 -6.01 28.13 -33.51
N ASP A 110 -6.72 28.76 -32.58
CA ASP A 110 -6.23 29.94 -31.83
C ASP A 110 -6.40 29.79 -30.31
N PRO A 111 -5.45 29.12 -29.62
CA PRO A 111 -5.51 28.92 -28.18
C PRO A 111 -5.58 30.18 -27.32
N ILE A 112 -5.03 31.29 -27.79
CA ILE A 112 -4.82 32.51 -26.99
C ILE A 112 -5.99 33.49 -27.15
N ASN A 113 -6.49 33.67 -28.37
CA ASN A 113 -7.51 34.69 -28.68
C ASN A 113 -8.93 34.10 -28.75
N ASP A 114 -9.11 32.86 -29.22
CA ASP A 114 -10.42 32.18 -29.21
C ASP A 114 -10.29 30.72 -28.73
N PRO A 115 -10.15 30.50 -27.41
CA PRO A 115 -9.98 29.16 -26.83
C PRO A 115 -11.27 28.29 -26.89
N THR A 116 -12.34 28.80 -27.50
CA THR A 116 -13.64 28.11 -27.60
C THR A 116 -13.94 27.56 -28.98
N LEU A 117 -13.17 27.95 -30.00
CA LEU A 117 -13.37 27.49 -31.37
C LEU A 117 -12.50 26.24 -31.63
N ILE A 118 -13.14 25.15 -32.06
CA ILE A 118 -12.46 23.91 -32.46
C ILE A 118 -12.63 23.72 -33.96
N ARG A 119 -11.54 23.41 -34.65
CA ARG A 119 -11.53 23.01 -36.07
C ARG A 119 -11.24 21.53 -36.21
N GLY A 120 -11.92 20.89 -37.14
CA GLY A 120 -11.72 19.51 -37.50
C GLY A 120 -11.15 19.35 -38.91
N ILE A 121 -10.35 18.30 -39.11
CA ILE A 121 -9.81 17.88 -40.40
C ILE A 121 -10.50 16.56 -40.75
N GLY A 122 -11.28 16.54 -41.85
CA GLY A 122 -12.06 15.37 -42.26
C GLY A 122 -13.17 14.99 -41.27
N THR A 123 -13.68 15.96 -40.51
CA THR A 123 -14.79 15.79 -39.56
C THR A 123 -16.13 16.10 -40.21
N LYS A 124 -17.22 15.59 -39.64
CA LYS A 124 -18.59 15.90 -40.06
C LYS A 124 -19.45 16.25 -38.84
N PHE A 125 -19.21 17.42 -38.25
CA PHE A 125 -20.01 17.92 -37.14
C PHE A 125 -21.45 18.19 -37.61
N GLY A 126 -22.45 17.65 -36.92
CA GLY A 126 -23.87 17.89 -37.19
C GLY A 126 -24.68 16.70 -37.69
N VAL A 127 -24.06 15.63 -38.20
CA VAL A 127 -24.79 14.37 -38.54
C VAL A 127 -24.90 13.48 -37.30
N GLY A 128 -25.61 14.00 -36.29
CA GLY A 128 -25.82 13.36 -34.99
C GLY A 128 -24.56 13.31 -34.11
N GLU A 129 -24.79 13.34 -32.80
CA GLU A 129 -23.81 12.97 -31.75
C GLU A 129 -22.78 14.08 -31.36
N GLY A 130 -22.72 14.41 -30.05
CA GLY A 130 -21.84 15.43 -29.42
C GLY A 130 -20.56 14.84 -28.82
N GLU A 131 -19.62 15.60 -28.22
CA GLU A 131 -18.16 15.26 -28.17
C GLU A 131 -17.48 14.99 -26.79
N LYS A 132 -16.35 14.25 -26.82
CA LYS A 132 -15.39 13.93 -25.75
C LYS A 132 -13.97 13.61 -26.32
N THR A 133 -12.92 14.31 -25.89
CA THR A 133 -11.51 13.98 -26.21
C THR A 133 -10.83 13.12 -25.13
N THR A 134 -9.71 12.47 -25.45
CA THR A 134 -8.92 11.65 -24.52
C THR A 134 -8.06 12.50 -23.56
N GLY A 135 -8.72 13.32 -22.73
CA GLY A 135 -8.03 14.11 -21.71
C GLY A 135 -8.96 15.03 -20.91
N ALA A 136 -10.01 15.57 -21.55
CA ALA A 136 -10.97 16.47 -20.94
C ALA A 136 -12.37 16.32 -21.57
N ASN A 137 -13.42 16.68 -20.83
CA ASN A 137 -14.81 16.69 -21.31
C ASN A 137 -15.29 18.14 -21.38
N VAL A 138 -15.88 18.54 -22.49
CA VAL A 138 -16.43 19.89 -22.67
C VAL A 138 -17.74 19.81 -23.44
N ASP A 139 -18.74 20.58 -23.01
CA ASP A 139 -20.04 20.65 -23.66
C ASP A 139 -19.99 21.56 -24.90
N ILE A 140 -20.63 21.13 -25.98
CA ILE A 140 -20.77 21.93 -27.21
C ILE A 140 -21.79 23.05 -26.98
N ALA A 141 -21.44 24.27 -27.40
CA ALA A 141 -22.34 25.41 -27.40
C ALA A 141 -23.14 25.47 -28.71
N GLN A 142 -22.44 25.43 -29.84
CA GLN A 142 -23.04 25.56 -31.17
C GLN A 142 -22.17 24.87 -32.22
N ILE A 143 -22.79 24.24 -33.21
CA ILE A 143 -22.13 23.71 -34.40
C ILE A 143 -22.23 24.80 -35.48
N ILE A 144 -21.09 25.27 -35.98
CA ILE A 144 -21.02 26.36 -36.95
C ILE A 144 -20.98 25.78 -38.37
N SER A 145 -20.17 24.75 -38.59
CA SER A 145 -20.04 24.05 -39.86
C SER A 145 -19.69 22.56 -39.64
N PRO A 146 -19.66 21.72 -40.70
CA PRO A 146 -19.21 20.33 -40.61
C PRO A 146 -17.77 20.17 -40.09
N GLU A 147 -16.97 21.24 -40.10
CA GLU A 147 -15.57 21.27 -39.69
C GLU A 147 -15.30 22.25 -38.54
N GLU A 148 -16.29 23.01 -38.09
CA GLU A 148 -16.14 24.01 -37.02
C GLU A 148 -17.22 23.88 -35.94
N VAL A 149 -16.80 23.80 -34.68
CA VAL A 149 -17.68 23.73 -33.53
C VAL A 149 -17.20 24.66 -32.42
N ARG A 150 -18.14 25.28 -31.71
CA ARG A 150 -17.87 26.14 -30.55
C ARG A 150 -18.23 25.44 -29.25
N VAL A 151 -17.33 25.47 -28.28
CA VAL A 151 -17.56 24.89 -26.95
C VAL A 151 -18.04 25.91 -25.92
N LYS A 152 -18.81 25.46 -24.92
CA LYS A 152 -19.34 26.33 -23.84
C LYS A 152 -18.25 26.85 -22.90
N ARG A 153 -17.14 26.13 -22.77
CA ARG A 153 -16.04 26.45 -21.84
C ARG A 153 -14.70 26.08 -22.48
N PRO A 154 -13.64 26.86 -22.24
CA PRO A 154 -12.32 26.52 -22.75
C PRO A 154 -11.75 25.27 -22.07
N PHE A 155 -10.86 24.56 -22.77
CA PHE A 155 -10.12 23.44 -22.19
C PHE A 155 -9.14 23.94 -21.13
N LYS A 156 -9.08 23.23 -19.99
CA LYS A 156 -8.15 23.52 -18.90
C LYS A 156 -7.18 22.35 -18.70
N GLY A 157 -5.91 22.69 -18.46
CA GLY A 157 -4.86 21.74 -18.07
C GLY A 157 -3.92 21.34 -19.20
N LYS A 158 -2.64 21.14 -18.83
CA LYS A 158 -1.52 20.89 -19.73
C LYS A 158 -1.77 19.80 -20.78
N LEU A 159 -2.23 18.62 -20.34
CA LEU A 159 -2.41 17.45 -21.22
C LEU A 159 -3.45 17.71 -22.32
N ALA A 160 -4.56 18.37 -22.00
CA ALA A 160 -5.64 18.60 -22.97
C ALA A 160 -5.24 19.65 -24.01
N LEU A 161 -4.57 20.72 -23.59
CA LEU A 161 -4.09 21.77 -24.48
C LEU A 161 -2.90 21.29 -25.34
N GLN A 162 -1.96 20.53 -24.77
CA GLN A 162 -0.86 19.89 -25.50
C GLN A 162 -1.42 18.92 -26.55
N GLN A 163 -2.45 18.15 -26.19
CA GLN A 163 -3.12 17.27 -27.14
C GLN A 163 -3.87 18.01 -28.24
N LEU A 164 -4.40 19.22 -28.04
CA LEU A 164 -5.17 19.94 -29.06
C LEU A 164 -4.33 20.86 -29.94
N THR A 165 -3.17 21.29 -29.43
CA THR A 165 -2.28 22.25 -30.11
C THR A 165 -0.95 21.63 -30.54
N GLY A 166 -0.57 20.49 -29.97
CA GLY A 166 0.74 19.86 -30.20
C GLY A 166 1.92 20.62 -29.56
N ARG A 167 1.66 21.64 -28.73
CA ARG A 167 2.70 22.48 -28.13
C ARG A 167 3.07 22.05 -26.71
N ASP A 168 4.34 22.25 -26.36
CA ASP A 168 4.90 21.89 -25.05
C ASP A 168 5.03 23.07 -24.08
N ASP A 169 4.73 24.29 -24.54
CA ASP A 169 4.85 25.60 -23.86
C ASP A 169 3.70 25.90 -22.88
N ILE A 170 3.20 24.86 -22.19
CA ILE A 170 1.99 24.96 -21.36
C ILE A 170 2.31 24.61 -19.90
N ASP A 171 1.95 25.51 -18.99
CA ASP A 171 2.05 25.32 -17.54
C ASP A 171 1.03 24.29 -17.02
N GLU A 172 1.25 23.75 -15.80
CA GLU A 172 0.33 22.78 -15.20
C GLU A 172 -1.12 23.28 -15.07
N SER A 173 -1.30 24.60 -14.95
CA SER A 173 -2.60 25.28 -14.88
C SER A 173 -3.27 25.47 -16.25
N GLY A 174 -2.58 25.20 -17.36
CA GLY A 174 -3.09 25.36 -18.73
C GLY A 174 -2.92 26.75 -19.33
N ASN A 175 -1.91 27.51 -18.89
CA ASN A 175 -1.56 28.81 -19.48
C ASN A 175 -0.36 28.63 -20.42
N PHE A 176 -0.35 29.35 -21.55
CA PHE A 176 0.77 29.37 -22.48
C PHE A 176 1.86 30.32 -21.96
N THR A 177 3.10 29.81 -21.85
CA THR A 177 4.26 30.61 -21.43
C THR A 177 4.77 31.52 -22.54
N ASN A 178 4.60 31.11 -23.80
CA ASN A 178 4.96 31.89 -24.98
C ASN A 178 3.70 32.38 -25.72
N LYS A 179 3.41 33.69 -25.62
CA LYS A 179 2.21 34.30 -26.21
C LYS A 179 2.39 34.78 -27.65
N ASP A 180 3.62 34.79 -28.16
CA ASP A 180 3.95 35.34 -29.47
C ASP A 180 3.70 34.33 -30.60
N LEU A 181 3.79 33.03 -30.29
CA LEU A 181 3.46 31.94 -31.20
C LEU A 181 1.93 31.86 -31.37
N LYS A 182 1.43 32.12 -32.59
CA LYS A 182 0.02 31.92 -32.99
C LYS A 182 -0.17 30.56 -33.66
N GLY A 183 -1.26 29.83 -33.38
CA GLY A 183 -1.58 28.56 -34.05
C GLY A 183 -1.22 27.26 -33.29
N PRO A 184 -1.48 26.08 -33.85
CA PRO A 184 -0.91 24.81 -33.38
C PRO A 184 0.60 24.68 -33.74
N ALA A 185 1.29 23.67 -33.22
CA ALA A 185 2.68 23.37 -33.59
C ALA A 185 2.81 23.06 -35.11
N PRO A 186 3.90 23.46 -35.76
CA PRO A 186 4.08 23.24 -37.20
C PRO A 186 4.04 21.74 -37.53
N GLY A 187 3.15 21.35 -38.46
CA GLY A 187 2.95 19.95 -38.86
C GLY A 187 1.99 19.14 -37.97
N TYR A 188 1.31 19.77 -37.01
CA TYR A 188 0.36 19.07 -36.14
C TYR A 188 -0.94 18.65 -36.86
N GLN A 189 -1.18 17.35 -37.00
CA GLN A 189 -2.30 16.78 -37.76
C GLN A 189 -3.61 16.61 -36.94
N GLY A 190 -3.70 17.20 -35.74
CA GLY A 190 -4.88 17.11 -34.88
C GLY A 190 -4.96 15.83 -34.03
N THR A 191 -5.85 15.83 -33.05
CA THR A 191 -6.08 14.70 -32.14
C THR A 191 -7.36 13.95 -32.49
N LYS A 192 -7.34 12.62 -32.28
CA LYS A 192 -8.56 11.80 -32.37
C LYS A 192 -9.51 12.12 -31.21
N TYR A 193 -10.80 12.15 -31.51
CA TYR A 193 -11.86 12.44 -30.54
C TYR A 193 -12.94 11.36 -30.53
N LYS A 194 -13.78 11.40 -29.50
CA LYS A 194 -14.95 10.53 -29.34
C LYS A 194 -16.19 11.40 -29.26
N LEU A 195 -17.35 10.88 -29.65
CA LEU A 195 -18.63 11.54 -29.51
C LEU A 195 -19.50 10.85 -28.45
N ALA A 196 -19.95 11.58 -27.44
CA ALA A 196 -20.98 11.20 -26.48
C ALA A 196 -22.33 11.94 -26.74
N PRO A 197 -23.45 11.22 -26.90
CA PRO A 197 -24.76 11.84 -27.08
C PRO A 197 -25.23 12.56 -25.80
N HIS A 198 -26.01 13.64 -25.97
CA HIS A 198 -26.72 14.25 -24.85
C HIS A 198 -27.79 13.28 -24.35
N ILE A 199 -27.75 12.92 -23.07
CA ILE A 199 -28.70 12.00 -22.46
C ILE A 199 -29.66 12.81 -21.60
N ASP A 200 -30.94 12.78 -21.98
CA ASP A 200 -32.01 13.32 -21.15
C ASP A 200 -32.18 12.44 -19.90
N GLN A 201 -31.86 13.02 -18.73
CA GLN A 201 -31.96 12.34 -17.43
C GLN A 201 -33.34 12.51 -16.78
N THR A 202 -34.24 13.28 -17.37
CA THR A 202 -35.56 13.61 -16.80
C THR A 202 -36.35 12.35 -16.49
N LYS A 203 -36.39 11.38 -17.43
CA LYS A 203 -37.07 10.09 -17.27
C LYS A 203 -36.55 9.28 -16.08
N VAL A 204 -35.26 9.37 -15.78
CA VAL A 204 -34.64 8.66 -14.64
C VAL A 204 -35.08 9.28 -13.33
N TYR A 205 -35.04 10.61 -13.23
CA TYR A 205 -35.48 11.34 -12.04
C TYR A 205 -36.96 11.13 -11.78
N GLU A 206 -37.81 11.21 -12.82
CA GLU A 206 -39.25 10.96 -12.71
C GLU A 206 -39.56 9.53 -12.24
N ALA A 207 -38.82 8.53 -12.71
CA ALA A 207 -38.94 7.14 -12.23
C ALA A 207 -38.52 6.99 -10.75
N VAL A 208 -37.59 7.81 -10.27
CA VAL A 208 -37.20 7.85 -8.85
C VAL A 208 -38.25 8.57 -8.01
N PHE A 209 -38.73 9.74 -8.46
CA PHE A 209 -39.74 10.54 -7.78
C PHE A 209 -41.03 9.75 -7.59
N SER A 210 -41.55 9.15 -8.67
CA SER A 210 -42.75 8.31 -8.63
C SER A 210 -42.61 7.15 -7.64
N ARG A 211 -41.42 6.56 -7.54
CA ARG A 211 -41.17 5.45 -6.62
C ARG A 211 -41.10 5.88 -5.15
N LEU A 212 -40.44 7.00 -4.87
CA LEU A 212 -40.36 7.55 -3.53
C LEU A 212 -41.75 8.03 -3.09
N ARG A 213 -42.51 8.72 -3.94
CA ARG A 213 -43.88 9.15 -3.64
C ARG A 213 -44.81 7.98 -3.28
N ASN A 214 -44.64 6.83 -3.94
CA ASN A 214 -45.38 5.60 -3.61
C ASN A 214 -44.91 4.90 -2.32
N GLY A 215 -44.10 5.57 -1.47
CA GLY A 215 -43.56 5.01 -0.22
C GLY A 215 -42.45 3.97 -0.43
N GLY A 216 -41.90 3.87 -1.63
CA GLY A 216 -40.85 2.91 -1.98
C GLY A 216 -39.47 3.28 -1.44
N CYS A 217 -38.51 2.36 -1.60
CA CYS A 217 -37.11 2.61 -1.27
C CYS A 217 -36.23 2.70 -2.52
N VAL A 218 -35.39 3.71 -2.58
CA VAL A 218 -34.35 3.85 -3.61
C VAL A 218 -33.00 3.85 -2.92
N GLY A 219 -31.99 3.22 -3.52
CA GLY A 219 -30.62 3.28 -3.05
C GLY A 219 -29.68 3.81 -4.13
N ILE A 220 -28.70 4.60 -3.71
CA ILE A 220 -27.69 5.18 -4.58
C ILE A 220 -26.30 5.07 -3.93
N PHE A 221 -25.30 4.81 -4.77
CA PHE A 221 -23.89 5.00 -4.46
C PHE A 221 -23.43 6.36 -5.02
N PRO A 222 -23.40 7.44 -4.21
CA PRO A 222 -23.23 8.82 -4.68
C PRO A 222 -21.84 9.12 -5.25
N GLU A 223 -20.83 8.29 -4.99
CA GLU A 223 -19.50 8.34 -5.62
C GLU A 223 -19.59 8.14 -7.15
N GLY A 224 -20.65 7.44 -7.59
CA GLY A 224 -20.96 7.25 -8.99
C GLY A 224 -19.96 6.37 -9.74
N GLY A 225 -19.20 5.52 -9.07
CA GLY A 225 -18.37 4.47 -9.67
C GLY A 225 -17.70 3.64 -8.59
N SER A 226 -17.50 2.35 -8.85
CA SER A 226 -16.82 1.48 -7.90
C SER A 226 -15.30 1.72 -7.93
N HIS A 227 -14.66 1.63 -6.76
CA HIS A 227 -13.23 1.86 -6.61
C HIS A 227 -12.61 1.07 -5.46
N ASP A 228 -11.29 0.90 -5.53
CA ASP A 228 -10.51 0.14 -4.54
C ASP A 228 -9.99 1.01 -3.38
N ARG A 229 -10.38 2.29 -3.31
CA ARG A 229 -9.90 3.24 -2.29
C ARG A 229 -10.62 3.05 -0.96
N THR A 230 -9.91 3.30 0.12
CA THR A 230 -10.42 3.28 1.50
C THR A 230 -11.17 4.56 1.88
N GLU A 231 -10.92 5.65 1.16
CA GLU A 231 -11.55 6.96 1.36
C GLU A 231 -12.77 7.14 0.44
N LEU A 232 -13.71 7.95 0.90
CA LEU A 232 -14.88 8.37 0.15
C LEU A 232 -14.47 9.25 -1.04
N LEU A 233 -14.97 8.95 -2.23
CA LEU A 233 -14.84 9.87 -3.37
C LEU A 233 -15.80 11.06 -3.22
N PRO A 234 -15.53 12.19 -3.90
CA PRO A 234 -16.46 13.32 -3.95
C PRO A 234 -17.85 12.87 -4.44
N LEU A 235 -18.88 13.26 -3.68
CA LEU A 235 -20.25 12.87 -3.95
C LEU A 235 -20.81 13.63 -5.16
N LYS A 236 -21.58 12.94 -6.01
CA LYS A 236 -22.27 13.56 -7.13
C LYS A 236 -23.60 14.18 -6.70
N ALA A 237 -23.95 15.31 -7.31
CA ALA A 237 -25.17 16.05 -7.01
C ALA A 237 -26.50 15.30 -7.24
N GLY A 238 -26.48 14.17 -7.98
CA GLY A 238 -27.68 13.39 -8.26
C GLY A 238 -28.44 12.94 -7.01
N VAL A 239 -27.75 12.66 -5.90
CA VAL A 239 -28.41 12.28 -4.62
C VAL A 239 -29.26 13.43 -4.06
N ALA A 240 -28.72 14.65 -4.05
CA ALA A 240 -29.42 15.84 -3.56
C ALA A 240 -30.56 16.24 -4.50
N ILE A 241 -30.35 16.15 -5.83
CA ILE A 241 -31.39 16.41 -6.83
C ILE A 241 -32.57 15.45 -6.66
N MET A 242 -32.31 14.15 -6.44
CA MET A 242 -33.36 13.17 -6.24
C MET A 242 -34.17 13.46 -4.96
N ALA A 243 -33.51 13.81 -3.87
CA ALA A 243 -34.16 14.06 -2.60
C ALA A 243 -34.95 15.39 -2.59
N LEU A 244 -34.31 16.50 -3.01
CA LEU A 244 -34.94 17.82 -3.10
C LEU A 244 -36.03 17.85 -4.17
N GLY A 245 -35.83 17.19 -5.32
CA GLY A 245 -36.84 17.10 -6.38
C GLY A 245 -38.10 16.38 -5.92
N THR A 246 -37.96 15.26 -5.19
CA THR A 246 -39.10 14.53 -4.61
C THR A 246 -39.86 15.41 -3.62
N LEU A 247 -39.16 16.11 -2.72
CA LEU A 247 -39.78 17.00 -1.73
C LEU A 247 -40.35 18.28 -2.35
N ALA A 248 -39.79 18.73 -3.48
CA ALA A 248 -40.30 19.89 -4.21
C ALA A 248 -41.60 19.57 -4.96
N GLU A 249 -41.80 18.32 -5.39
CA GLU A 249 -43.09 17.86 -5.95
C GLU A 249 -44.10 17.49 -4.85
N ASP A 250 -43.66 16.78 -3.81
CA ASP A 250 -44.48 16.33 -2.68
C ASP A 250 -43.78 16.61 -1.33
N PRO A 251 -44.04 17.78 -0.72
CA PRO A 251 -43.41 18.19 0.53
C PRO A 251 -43.75 17.31 1.75
N ASP A 252 -44.90 16.65 1.72
CA ASP A 252 -45.43 15.88 2.86
C ASP A 252 -45.19 14.37 2.73
N CYS A 253 -44.42 13.93 1.73
CA CYS A 253 -44.10 12.51 1.53
C CYS A 253 -43.29 11.89 2.68
N GLY A 254 -42.67 12.70 3.54
CA GLY A 254 -41.89 12.23 4.70
C GLY A 254 -40.60 11.50 4.34
N LEU A 255 -39.92 11.93 3.27
CA LEU A 255 -38.68 11.32 2.77
C LEU A 255 -37.56 11.35 3.81
N LYS A 256 -37.02 10.17 4.13
CA LYS A 256 -35.85 10.02 5.01
C LYS A 256 -34.62 9.55 4.23
N ILE A 257 -33.48 10.13 4.54
CA ILE A 257 -32.19 9.70 4.01
C ILE A 257 -31.49 8.84 5.06
N VAL A 258 -31.05 7.64 4.67
CA VAL A 258 -30.31 6.72 5.55
C VAL A 258 -28.90 6.53 4.98
N PRO A 259 -27.85 7.01 5.67
CA PRO A 259 -26.47 6.72 5.30
C PRO A 259 -26.12 5.27 5.64
N VAL A 260 -25.43 4.59 4.73
CA VAL A 260 -25.03 3.19 4.86
C VAL A 260 -23.54 3.05 4.61
N GLY A 261 -22.80 2.60 5.62
CA GLY A 261 -21.38 2.28 5.57
C GLY A 261 -21.15 0.86 5.09
N MET A 262 -20.47 0.69 3.96
CA MET A 262 -20.07 -0.60 3.39
C MET A 262 -18.62 -0.92 3.76
N ASN A 263 -18.41 -1.56 4.91
CA ASN A 263 -17.08 -1.80 5.46
C ASN A 263 -16.62 -3.23 5.14
N TYR A 264 -15.64 -3.36 4.23
CA TYR A 264 -15.05 -4.65 3.87
C TYR A 264 -13.68 -4.83 4.53
N PHE A 265 -13.43 -6.03 5.06
CA PHE A 265 -12.06 -6.36 5.46
C PHE A 265 -11.18 -6.56 4.22
N HIS A 266 -11.64 -7.38 3.28
CA HIS A 266 -10.92 -7.71 2.05
C HIS A 266 -11.91 -7.96 0.90
N ALA A 267 -12.46 -6.91 0.31
CA ALA A 267 -13.57 -6.97 -0.65
C ALA A 267 -13.40 -8.00 -1.79
N HIS A 268 -12.17 -8.19 -2.27
CA HIS A 268 -11.85 -9.06 -3.40
C HIS A 268 -11.43 -10.49 -3.01
N LYS A 269 -11.15 -10.77 -1.73
CA LYS A 269 -10.72 -12.10 -1.25
C LYS A 269 -11.96 -12.96 -0.97
N PHE A 270 -11.90 -14.20 -1.42
CA PHE A 270 -12.91 -15.22 -1.12
C PHE A 270 -12.91 -15.53 0.38
N ARG A 271 -14.08 -15.79 0.96
CA ARG A 271 -14.30 -15.96 2.41
C ARG A 271 -13.88 -14.76 3.25
N SER A 272 -13.86 -13.56 2.67
CA SER A 272 -13.71 -12.32 3.44
C SER A 272 -14.97 -12.03 4.26
N ARG A 273 -14.85 -11.13 5.24
CA ARG A 273 -15.98 -10.65 6.04
C ARG A 273 -16.42 -9.28 5.53
N ALA A 274 -17.69 -8.98 5.69
CA ALA A 274 -18.27 -7.68 5.38
C ALA A 274 -19.14 -7.20 6.56
N VAL A 275 -19.14 -5.89 6.79
CA VAL A 275 -20.00 -5.23 7.77
C VAL A 275 -20.79 -4.15 7.06
N VAL A 276 -22.12 -4.17 7.24
CA VAL A 276 -23.03 -3.16 6.70
C VAL A 276 -23.54 -2.33 7.87
N GLU A 277 -23.18 -1.05 7.93
CA GLU A 277 -23.54 -0.17 9.03
C GLU A 277 -24.58 0.87 8.59
N PHE A 278 -25.76 0.84 9.21
CA PHE A 278 -26.83 1.80 8.98
C PHE A 278 -26.75 2.94 10.01
N GLY A 279 -26.61 4.16 9.52
CA GLY A 279 -26.58 5.36 10.37
C GLY A 279 -27.96 5.83 10.80
N ALA A 280 -28.00 7.01 11.45
CA ALA A 280 -29.27 7.61 11.83
C ALA A 280 -30.01 8.14 10.60
N PRO A 281 -31.31 7.83 10.40
CA PRO A 281 -32.11 8.48 9.37
C PRO A 281 -32.24 9.97 9.69
N PHE A 282 -32.11 10.81 8.66
CA PHE A 282 -32.36 12.25 8.78
C PHE A 282 -33.30 12.73 7.67
N GLU A 283 -33.96 13.86 7.93
CA GLU A 283 -34.88 14.52 7.00
C GLU A 283 -34.24 15.80 6.48
N ILE A 284 -34.60 16.21 5.27
CA ILE A 284 -34.13 17.47 4.70
C ILE A 284 -34.95 18.62 5.30
N PRO A 285 -34.31 19.65 5.89
CA PRO A 285 -35.01 20.83 6.36
C PRO A 285 -35.86 21.52 5.26
N ARG A 286 -37.07 22.00 5.62
CA ARG A 286 -38.00 22.64 4.68
C ARG A 286 -37.42 23.86 3.96
N HIS A 287 -36.59 24.65 4.64
CA HIS A 287 -35.95 25.82 4.04
C HIS A 287 -35.06 25.46 2.82
N LEU A 288 -34.42 24.27 2.81
CA LEU A 288 -33.62 23.82 1.65
C LEU A 288 -34.51 23.46 0.45
N VAL A 289 -35.73 22.99 0.71
CA VAL A 289 -36.74 22.71 -0.34
C VAL A 289 -37.26 24.02 -0.92
N GLU A 290 -37.49 25.02 -0.08
CA GLU A 290 -37.89 26.37 -0.50
C GLU A 290 -36.81 27.05 -1.34
N LEU A 291 -35.54 26.99 -0.90
CA LEU A 291 -34.40 27.48 -1.69
C LEU A 291 -34.30 26.78 -3.06
N TYR A 292 -34.61 25.48 -3.11
CA TYR A 292 -34.63 24.71 -4.36
C TYR A 292 -35.77 25.15 -5.30
N ARG A 293 -36.94 25.52 -4.76
CA ARG A 293 -38.07 26.08 -5.52
C ARG A 293 -37.81 27.52 -5.98
N ASN A 294 -37.16 28.34 -5.16
CA ASN A 294 -36.87 29.75 -5.39
C ASN A 294 -35.66 30.00 -6.33
N ASN A 295 -35.37 29.07 -7.24
CA ASN A 295 -34.29 29.15 -8.24
C ASN A 295 -32.85 29.20 -7.69
N GLN A 296 -32.63 29.13 -6.37
CA GLN A 296 -31.31 28.98 -5.73
C GLN A 296 -30.89 27.51 -5.60
N ARG A 297 -31.11 26.72 -6.66
CA ARG A 297 -30.93 25.26 -6.67
C ARG A 297 -29.51 24.83 -6.28
N ARG A 298 -28.50 25.58 -6.70
CA ARG A 298 -27.08 25.20 -6.55
C ARG A 298 -26.64 25.19 -5.09
N GLU A 299 -27.09 26.17 -4.32
CA GLU A 299 -26.78 26.32 -2.90
C GLU A 299 -27.49 25.23 -2.08
N ALA A 300 -28.80 25.03 -2.31
CA ALA A 300 -29.57 23.97 -1.68
C ALA A 300 -28.96 22.58 -1.93
N ILE A 301 -28.55 22.31 -3.17
CA ILE A 301 -27.86 21.05 -3.54
C ILE A 301 -26.54 20.91 -2.78
N GLY A 302 -25.74 21.97 -2.69
CA GLY A 302 -24.45 21.97 -1.98
C GLY A 302 -24.62 21.59 -0.50
N GLN A 303 -25.52 22.26 0.21
CA GLN A 303 -25.75 22.00 1.63
C GLN A 303 -26.26 20.58 1.90
N VAL A 304 -27.13 20.04 1.04
CA VAL A 304 -27.59 18.63 1.17
C VAL A 304 -26.45 17.65 0.90
N ILE A 305 -25.58 17.91 -0.08
CA ILE A 305 -24.41 17.06 -0.34
C ILE A 305 -23.48 17.03 0.87
N ASP A 306 -23.21 18.19 1.48
CA ASP A 306 -22.32 18.29 2.64
C ASP A 306 -22.90 17.55 3.86
N THR A 307 -24.22 17.69 4.08
CA THR A 307 -24.93 16.95 5.13
C THR A 307 -24.84 15.44 4.90
N VAL A 308 -25.06 14.98 3.67
CA VAL A 308 -24.95 13.57 3.29
C VAL A 308 -23.51 13.07 3.46
N TYR A 309 -22.51 13.89 3.11
CA TYR A 309 -21.09 13.55 3.27
C TYR A 309 -20.74 13.34 4.74
N GLN A 310 -21.10 14.28 5.62
CA GLN A 310 -20.89 14.15 7.06
C GLN A 310 -21.59 12.91 7.64
N ALA A 311 -22.84 12.67 7.22
CA ALA A 311 -23.60 11.50 7.64
C ALA A 311 -22.96 10.18 7.20
N LEU A 312 -22.45 10.10 5.97
CA LEU A 312 -21.70 8.95 5.45
C LEU A 312 -20.37 8.75 6.19
N SER A 313 -19.61 9.82 6.42
CA SER A 313 -18.35 9.77 7.16
C SER A 313 -18.52 9.22 8.58
N SER A 314 -19.70 9.37 9.19
CA SER A 314 -20.00 8.81 10.52
C SER A 314 -20.17 7.29 10.55
N VAL A 315 -20.54 6.67 9.43
CA VAL A 315 -20.79 5.22 9.30
C VAL A 315 -19.71 4.49 8.52
N THR A 316 -18.85 5.24 7.81
CA THR A 316 -17.66 4.68 7.16
C THR A 316 -16.47 4.81 8.08
N VAL A 317 -15.86 3.68 8.43
CA VAL A 317 -14.64 3.71 9.23
C VAL A 317 -13.46 4.03 8.31
N SER A 318 -13.04 5.29 8.29
CA SER A 318 -11.80 5.71 7.65
C SER A 318 -10.59 5.31 8.49
N ALA A 319 -10.31 4.01 8.62
CA ALA A 319 -9.03 3.55 9.13
C ALA A 319 -8.14 3.20 7.94
N PRO A 320 -6.95 3.82 7.78
CA PRO A 320 -6.08 3.57 6.64
C PRO A 320 -5.59 2.11 6.56
N ASN A 321 -5.53 1.40 7.70
CA ASN A 321 -5.08 0.00 7.82
C ASN A 321 -5.95 -0.81 8.82
N TYR A 322 -6.16 -2.11 8.55
CA TYR A 322 -6.89 -3.06 9.43
C TYR A 322 -6.35 -3.06 10.86
N ASP A 323 -5.03 -3.01 11.02
CA ASP A 323 -4.38 -3.05 12.33
C ASP A 323 -4.69 -1.80 13.17
N ASN A 324 -4.92 -0.66 12.51
CA ASN A 324 -5.29 0.58 13.20
C ASN A 324 -6.75 0.52 13.66
N LEU A 325 -7.65 -0.06 12.85
CA LEU A 325 -9.04 -0.31 13.27
C LEU A 325 -9.10 -1.30 14.45
N MET A 326 -8.34 -2.38 14.40
CA MET A 326 -8.28 -3.37 15.48
C MET A 326 -7.66 -2.76 16.75
N MET A 327 -6.65 -1.90 16.61
CA MET A 327 -6.05 -1.15 17.71
C MET A 327 -7.06 -0.17 18.34
N ILE A 328 -7.79 0.62 17.56
CA ILE A 328 -8.84 1.54 18.07
C ILE A 328 -9.92 0.74 18.81
N GLN A 329 -10.33 -0.40 18.27
CA GLN A 329 -11.30 -1.29 18.93
C GLN A 329 -10.74 -1.97 20.19
N ALA A 330 -9.43 -2.25 20.24
CA ALA A 330 -8.75 -2.76 21.43
C ALA A 330 -8.65 -1.69 22.52
N ALA A 331 -8.21 -0.47 22.16
CA ALA A 331 -8.17 0.68 23.06
C ALA A 331 -9.54 0.99 23.67
N ARG A 332 -10.61 0.98 22.87
CA ARG A 332 -12.00 1.13 23.37
C ARG A 332 -12.38 0.05 24.41
N ARG A 333 -11.95 -1.20 24.20
CA ARG A 333 -12.24 -2.31 25.14
C ARG A 333 -11.47 -2.14 26.44
N LEU A 334 -10.21 -1.70 26.36
CA LEU A 334 -9.38 -1.41 27.52
C LEU A 334 -9.93 -0.24 28.33
N TYR A 335 -10.41 0.82 27.66
CA TYR A 335 -11.02 2.00 28.31
C TYR A 335 -12.36 1.72 29.04
N ASN A 336 -12.98 0.54 28.85
CA ASN A 336 -14.20 0.14 29.56
C ASN A 336 -13.92 -1.00 30.57
N PRO A 337 -13.46 -0.68 31.80
CA PRO A 337 -13.01 -1.69 32.76
C PRO A 337 -14.17 -2.49 33.40
N THR A 338 -15.38 -1.94 33.44
CA THR A 338 -16.52 -2.50 34.19
C THR A 338 -17.14 -3.75 33.53
N GLY A 339 -16.74 -4.13 32.32
CA GLY A 339 -17.30 -5.26 31.57
C GLY A 339 -18.78 -5.10 31.18
N LYS A 340 -19.44 -4.01 31.59
CA LYS A 340 -20.81 -3.66 31.21
C LYS A 340 -20.84 -3.29 29.74
N LYS A 341 -21.79 -3.86 29.00
CA LYS A 341 -22.00 -3.53 27.58
C LYS A 341 -22.47 -2.08 27.48
N LEU A 342 -21.61 -1.20 26.98
CA LEU A 342 -21.99 0.19 26.69
C LEU A 342 -23.12 0.21 25.64
N PRO A 343 -24.10 1.11 25.77
CA PRO A 343 -25.12 1.29 24.76
C PRO A 343 -24.47 1.70 23.42
N LEU A 344 -24.98 1.15 22.33
CA LEU A 344 -24.37 1.27 21.00
C LEU A 344 -24.08 2.71 20.54
N PRO A 345 -24.93 3.72 20.79
CA PRO A 345 -24.64 5.11 20.41
C PRO A 345 -23.36 5.65 21.06
N VAL A 346 -23.13 5.31 22.33
CA VAL A 346 -21.91 5.69 23.08
C VAL A 346 -20.68 5.00 22.48
N VAL A 347 -20.83 3.73 22.07
CA VAL A 347 -19.76 2.96 21.44
C VAL A 347 -19.33 3.56 20.09
N VAL A 348 -20.30 4.00 19.29
CA VAL A 348 -20.04 4.61 17.97
C VAL A 348 -19.35 5.97 18.14
N GLU A 349 -19.88 6.82 19.02
CA GLU A 349 -19.28 8.14 19.27
C GLU A 349 -17.87 8.01 19.86
N LEU A 350 -17.65 7.04 20.77
CA LEU A 350 -16.33 6.77 21.32
C LEU A 350 -15.34 6.28 20.25
N ASN A 351 -15.75 5.38 19.34
CA ASN A 351 -14.93 4.96 18.21
C ASN A 351 -14.57 6.14 17.29
N ARG A 352 -15.53 7.03 17.02
CA ARG A 352 -15.31 8.23 16.20
C ARG A 352 -14.26 9.14 16.83
N ARG A 353 -14.42 9.47 18.12
CA ARG A 353 -13.47 10.31 18.87
C ARG A 353 -12.08 9.69 18.96
N LEU A 354 -11.98 8.38 19.22
CA LEU A 354 -10.69 7.67 19.24
C LEU A 354 -10.01 7.66 17.87
N SER A 355 -10.77 7.49 16.78
CA SER A 355 -10.24 7.54 15.42
C SER A 355 -9.73 8.93 15.04
N MET A 356 -10.45 9.98 15.42
CA MET A 356 -10.01 11.38 15.25
C MET A 356 -8.77 11.69 16.09
N GLY A 357 -8.76 11.21 17.35
CA GLY A 357 -7.62 11.19 18.26
C GLY A 357 -6.36 10.65 17.62
N TYR A 358 -6.46 9.41 17.14
CA TYR A 358 -5.34 8.70 16.56
C TYR A 358 -4.80 9.39 15.30
N GLU A 359 -5.65 9.88 14.40
CA GLU A 359 -5.17 10.51 13.15
C GLU A 359 -4.44 11.83 13.41
N ARG A 360 -4.87 12.60 14.41
CA ARG A 360 -4.27 13.89 14.77
C ARG A 360 -2.91 13.73 15.46
N TYR A 361 -2.79 12.76 16.35
CA TYR A 361 -1.62 12.57 17.19
C TYR A 361 -0.83 11.29 16.84
N LYS A 362 -0.92 10.82 15.59
CA LYS A 362 -0.26 9.57 15.14
C LYS A 362 1.26 9.60 15.24
N ASP A 363 1.85 10.79 15.24
CA ASP A 363 3.30 11.01 15.28
C ASP A 363 3.82 11.26 16.71
N ASP A 364 2.94 11.29 17.73
CA ASP A 364 3.33 11.38 19.15
C ASP A 364 3.94 10.03 19.59
N GLU A 365 5.11 10.09 20.24
CA GLU A 365 5.83 8.93 20.75
C GLU A 365 5.01 8.13 21.76
N ARG A 366 4.20 8.81 22.60
CA ARG A 366 3.31 8.17 23.59
C ARG A 366 2.21 7.33 22.95
N ILE A 367 1.64 7.82 21.84
CA ILE A 367 0.63 7.08 21.08
C ILE A 367 1.27 5.95 20.29
N THR A 368 2.47 6.15 19.77
CA THR A 368 3.20 5.13 19.00
C THR A 368 3.59 3.94 19.88
N SER A 369 4.14 4.19 21.06
CA SER A 369 4.50 3.15 22.04
C SER A 369 3.26 2.42 22.57
N LEU A 370 2.22 3.15 22.97
CA LEU A 370 0.97 2.54 23.46
C LEU A 370 0.26 1.74 22.36
N SER A 371 0.22 2.25 21.13
CA SER A 371 -0.34 1.54 19.98
C SER A 371 0.40 0.23 19.71
N LYS A 372 1.74 0.22 19.82
CA LYS A 372 2.55 -1.00 19.71
C LYS A 372 2.18 -2.01 20.81
N SER A 373 2.10 -1.58 22.06
CA SER A 373 1.77 -2.46 23.20
C SER A 373 0.33 -2.99 23.14
N VAL A 374 -0.64 -2.16 22.74
CA VAL A 374 -2.05 -2.58 22.53
C VAL A 374 -2.17 -3.55 21.35
N LYS A 375 -1.42 -3.35 20.27
CA LYS A 375 -1.36 -4.29 19.13
C LYS A 375 -0.74 -5.62 19.56
N GLU A 376 0.34 -5.59 20.34
CA GLU A 376 0.97 -6.80 20.86
C GLU A 376 0.02 -7.59 21.78
N TYR A 377 -0.65 -6.90 22.71
CA TYR A 377 -1.66 -7.50 23.57
C TYR A 377 -2.82 -8.10 22.77
N ASN A 378 -3.40 -7.36 21.82
CA ASN A 378 -4.49 -7.86 20.99
C ASN A 378 -4.04 -9.05 20.10
N SER A 379 -2.79 -9.03 19.62
CA SER A 379 -2.18 -10.18 18.93
C SER A 379 -2.04 -11.38 19.87
N GLN A 380 -1.56 -11.20 21.11
CA GLN A 380 -1.49 -12.26 22.12
C GLN A 380 -2.86 -12.86 22.44
N LEU A 381 -3.90 -12.03 22.57
CA LEU A 381 -5.28 -12.50 22.70
C LEU A 381 -5.76 -13.30 21.49
N HIS A 382 -5.47 -12.80 20.29
CA HIS A 382 -5.81 -13.48 19.04
C HIS A 382 -5.07 -14.80 18.88
N TYR A 383 -3.78 -14.84 19.22
CA TYR A 383 -3.00 -16.08 19.29
C TYR A 383 -3.71 -17.03 20.24
N LEU A 384 -3.92 -16.68 21.49
CA LEU A 384 -4.55 -17.58 22.47
C LEU A 384 -6.03 -17.89 22.22
N ASN A 385 -6.64 -17.31 21.18
CA ASN A 385 -8.06 -17.38 20.87
C ASN A 385 -8.94 -17.01 22.08
N LEU A 386 -8.46 -16.05 22.89
CA LEU A 386 -9.16 -15.51 24.05
C LEU A 386 -9.78 -14.17 23.66
N LYS A 387 -11.06 -14.00 24.01
CA LYS A 387 -11.69 -12.68 23.97
C LYS A 387 -11.24 -11.89 25.20
N ASP A 388 -11.11 -10.58 25.07
CA ASP A 388 -10.66 -9.70 26.17
C ASP A 388 -11.43 -9.91 27.49
N HIS A 389 -12.76 -10.09 27.42
CA HIS A 389 -13.57 -10.38 28.61
C HIS A 389 -13.27 -11.76 29.24
N GLN A 390 -12.78 -12.73 28.47
CA GLN A 390 -12.42 -14.05 28.98
C GLN A 390 -11.12 -14.01 29.79
N VAL A 391 -10.23 -13.04 29.54
CA VAL A 391 -8.96 -12.86 30.27
C VAL A 391 -9.21 -12.64 31.75
N GLN A 392 -10.27 -11.90 32.11
CA GLN A 392 -10.66 -11.64 33.50
C GLN A 392 -11.11 -12.92 34.25
N TYR A 393 -11.72 -13.90 33.54
CA TYR A 393 -12.33 -15.08 34.15
C TYR A 393 -11.58 -16.40 33.88
N ALA A 394 -10.61 -16.42 32.97
CA ALA A 394 -9.95 -17.67 32.55
C ALA A 394 -9.10 -18.29 33.67
N ARG A 395 -9.65 -19.31 34.35
CA ARG A 395 -8.90 -20.34 35.10
C ARG A 395 -8.91 -21.62 34.27
N MET A 396 -7.99 -21.76 33.31
CA MET A 396 -7.88 -22.99 32.52
C MET A 396 -6.93 -23.95 33.24
N SER A 397 -7.43 -25.13 33.65
CA SER A 397 -6.61 -26.21 34.19
C SER A 397 -5.81 -26.89 33.07
N ILE A 398 -4.54 -27.21 33.31
CA ILE A 398 -3.63 -27.86 32.34
C ILE A 398 -4.26 -29.12 31.71
N VAL A 399 -4.98 -29.93 32.49
CA VAL A 399 -5.71 -31.13 32.01
C VAL A 399 -6.72 -30.80 30.90
N LYS A 400 -7.44 -29.67 31.03
CA LYS A 400 -8.38 -29.21 29.98
C LYS A 400 -7.63 -28.76 28.74
N VAL A 401 -6.47 -28.12 28.89
CA VAL A 401 -5.64 -27.68 27.76
C VAL A 401 -5.16 -28.90 26.95
N ILE A 402 -4.67 -29.94 27.64
CA ILE A 402 -4.24 -31.20 27.00
C ILE A 402 -5.43 -31.85 26.26
N PHE A 403 -6.57 -32.01 26.94
CA PHE A 403 -7.77 -32.59 26.33
C PHE A 403 -8.21 -31.83 25.07
N TYR A 404 -8.29 -30.49 25.15
CA TYR A 404 -8.67 -29.67 24.00
C TYR A 404 -7.63 -29.70 22.88
N SER A 405 -6.34 -29.81 23.20
CA SER A 405 -5.27 -29.95 22.20
C SER A 405 -5.43 -31.26 21.43
N ILE A 406 -5.59 -32.39 22.13
CA ILE A 406 -5.81 -33.71 21.52
C ILE A 406 -7.10 -33.73 20.69
N TYR A 407 -8.22 -33.26 21.27
CA TYR A 407 -9.50 -33.20 20.58
C TYR A 407 -9.43 -32.35 19.30
N ARG A 408 -8.74 -31.20 19.32
CA ARG A 408 -8.58 -30.34 18.14
C ARG A 408 -7.65 -30.95 17.10
N SER A 409 -6.58 -31.63 17.51
CA SER A 409 -5.70 -32.36 16.58
C SER A 409 -6.43 -33.50 15.87
N VAL A 410 -7.19 -34.32 16.61
CA VAL A 410 -8.00 -35.40 16.03
C VAL A 410 -9.08 -34.84 15.11
N LYS A 411 -9.78 -33.78 15.54
CA LYS A 411 -10.78 -33.10 14.70
C LYS A 411 -10.16 -32.51 13.44
N LEU A 412 -8.97 -31.93 13.52
CA LEU A 412 -8.26 -31.38 12.36
C LEU A 412 -7.86 -32.49 11.38
N LEU A 413 -7.36 -33.62 11.89
CA LEU A 413 -7.00 -34.77 11.05
C LEU A 413 -8.22 -35.32 10.31
N PHE A 414 -9.35 -35.49 11.01
CA PHE A 414 -10.61 -35.91 10.40
C PHE A 414 -11.08 -34.91 9.32
N LEU A 415 -11.07 -33.62 9.63
CA LEU A 415 -11.43 -32.57 8.67
C LEU A 415 -10.50 -32.55 7.45
N PHE A 416 -9.20 -32.80 7.64
CA PHE A 416 -8.23 -32.87 6.56
C PHE A 416 -8.56 -34.01 5.58
N ILE A 417 -8.84 -35.21 6.09
CA ILE A 417 -9.21 -36.38 5.26
C ILE A 417 -10.49 -36.10 4.46
N CYS A 418 -11.50 -35.46 5.06
CA CYS A 418 -12.74 -35.13 4.36
C CYS A 418 -12.61 -33.97 3.35
N THR A 419 -11.65 -33.05 3.53
CA THR A 419 -11.53 -31.83 2.71
C THR A 419 -10.68 -32.00 1.47
N VAL A 420 -9.60 -32.79 1.55
CA VAL A 420 -8.64 -32.94 0.46
C VAL A 420 -9.30 -33.42 -0.84
N PRO A 421 -10.20 -34.44 -0.84
CA PRO A 421 -10.87 -34.87 -2.06
C PRO A 421 -11.74 -33.77 -2.68
N GLY A 422 -12.49 -33.03 -1.86
CA GLY A 422 -13.35 -31.94 -2.34
C GLY A 422 -12.55 -30.75 -2.87
N LEU A 423 -11.42 -30.41 -2.25
CA LEU A 423 -10.51 -29.36 -2.75
C LEU A 423 -9.89 -29.74 -4.09
N LEU A 424 -9.52 -31.01 -4.29
CA LEU A 424 -8.95 -31.51 -5.54
C LEU A 424 -9.98 -31.43 -6.67
N LEU A 425 -11.20 -31.94 -6.42
CA LEU A 425 -12.32 -31.87 -7.36
C LEU A 425 -12.71 -30.42 -7.71
N PHE A 426 -12.61 -29.49 -6.75
CA PHE A 426 -12.98 -28.09 -7.01
C PHE A 426 -11.81 -27.19 -7.45
N SER A 427 -10.58 -27.72 -7.50
CA SER A 427 -9.39 -26.96 -7.90
C SER A 427 -9.50 -26.25 -9.26
N PRO A 428 -10.14 -26.82 -10.31
CA PRO A 428 -10.28 -26.14 -11.59
C PRO A 428 -11.12 -24.85 -11.48
N VAL A 429 -12.13 -24.82 -10.61
CA VAL A 429 -12.95 -23.62 -10.37
C VAL A 429 -12.12 -22.54 -9.70
N PHE A 430 -11.28 -22.88 -8.71
CA PHE A 430 -10.39 -21.91 -8.07
C PHE A 430 -9.36 -21.33 -9.05
N VAL A 431 -8.80 -22.16 -9.93
CA VAL A 431 -7.85 -21.71 -10.96
C VAL A 431 -8.56 -20.82 -11.98
N ALA A 432 -9.69 -21.26 -12.54
CA ALA A 432 -10.46 -20.51 -13.53
C ALA A 432 -10.94 -19.15 -12.98
N THR A 433 -11.52 -19.14 -11.78
CA THR A 433 -11.95 -17.89 -11.13
C THR A 433 -10.77 -16.94 -10.89
N LYS A 434 -9.59 -17.44 -10.50
CA LYS A 434 -8.38 -16.62 -10.31
C LYS A 434 -7.85 -16.04 -11.63
N VAL A 435 -7.76 -16.84 -12.68
CA VAL A 435 -7.22 -16.41 -13.99
C VAL A 435 -8.16 -15.40 -14.65
N ILE A 436 -9.45 -15.74 -14.78
CA ILE A 436 -10.43 -14.91 -15.49
C ILE A 436 -10.68 -13.60 -14.73
N SER A 437 -10.79 -13.63 -13.39
CA SER A 437 -10.99 -12.39 -12.62
C SER A 437 -9.81 -11.43 -12.74
N ARG A 438 -8.57 -11.93 -12.80
CA ARG A 438 -7.36 -11.11 -13.04
C ARG A 438 -7.36 -10.52 -14.45
N GLN A 439 -7.69 -11.31 -15.46
CA GLN A 439 -7.76 -10.81 -16.83
C GLN A 439 -8.80 -9.69 -16.96
N LYS A 440 -9.98 -9.86 -16.37
CA LYS A 440 -11.03 -8.83 -16.36
C LYS A 440 -10.68 -7.61 -15.51
N ALA A 441 -9.95 -7.77 -14.41
CA ALA A 441 -9.41 -6.66 -13.63
C ALA A 441 -8.44 -5.81 -14.47
N LYS A 442 -7.55 -6.44 -15.25
CA LYS A 442 -6.66 -5.73 -16.19
C LYS A 442 -7.44 -4.97 -17.26
N THR A 443 -8.49 -5.56 -17.83
CA THR A 443 -9.35 -4.87 -18.82
C THR A 443 -10.09 -3.68 -18.19
N ALA A 444 -10.60 -3.83 -16.97
CA ALA A 444 -11.28 -2.76 -16.24
C ALA A 444 -10.33 -1.61 -15.85
N LEU A 445 -9.07 -1.93 -15.54
CA LEU A 445 -8.02 -0.95 -15.28
C LEU A 445 -7.67 -0.15 -16.53
N ALA A 446 -7.52 -0.82 -17.68
CA ALA A 446 -7.24 -0.16 -18.96
C ALA A 446 -8.37 0.80 -19.40
N GLY A 447 -9.62 0.51 -19.02
CA GLY A 447 -10.78 1.32 -19.39
C GLY A 447 -11.15 2.46 -18.42
N SER A 448 -10.44 2.65 -17.30
CA SER A 448 -10.84 3.62 -16.26
C SER A 448 -9.68 4.46 -15.74
N THR A 449 -9.91 5.78 -15.65
CA THR A 449 -8.96 6.73 -15.04
C THR A 449 -9.08 6.79 -13.51
N VAL A 450 -10.21 6.33 -12.94
CA VAL A 450 -10.50 6.44 -11.51
C VAL A 450 -9.98 5.23 -10.71
N LYS A 451 -9.90 4.06 -11.37
CA LYS A 451 -9.50 2.78 -10.76
C LYS A 451 -7.98 2.71 -10.59
N ILE A 452 -7.55 2.22 -9.43
CA ILE A 452 -6.12 2.07 -9.11
C ILE A 452 -5.65 0.65 -9.44
N ARG A 453 -6.37 -0.38 -8.96
CA ARG A 453 -5.98 -1.79 -9.06
C ARG A 453 -7.02 -2.68 -9.76
N GLY A 454 -8.25 -2.19 -9.95
CA GLY A 454 -9.35 -2.95 -10.55
C GLY A 454 -9.82 -4.12 -9.67
N ARG A 455 -9.62 -4.05 -8.34
CA ARG A 455 -10.05 -5.11 -7.41
C ARG A 455 -11.57 -5.15 -7.26
N ASP A 456 -12.23 -4.03 -7.52
CA ASP A 456 -13.67 -3.80 -7.46
C ASP A 456 -14.50 -4.70 -8.38
N VAL A 457 -13.89 -5.22 -9.45
CA VAL A 457 -14.54 -6.18 -10.36
C VAL A 457 -14.23 -7.64 -10.02
N MET A 458 -13.21 -7.90 -9.20
CA MET A 458 -12.74 -9.28 -8.96
C MET A 458 -13.78 -10.14 -8.23
N ALA A 459 -14.42 -9.61 -7.18
CA ALA A 459 -15.44 -10.37 -6.44
C ALA A 459 -16.60 -10.78 -7.36
N THR A 460 -17.08 -9.82 -8.16
CA THR A 460 -18.14 -10.05 -9.16
C THR A 460 -17.74 -11.17 -10.13
N TRP A 461 -16.58 -11.06 -10.77
CA TRP A 461 -16.15 -12.05 -11.76
C TRP A 461 -15.86 -13.42 -11.15
N LYS A 462 -15.37 -13.48 -9.91
CA LYS A 462 -15.22 -14.76 -9.19
C LYS A 462 -16.58 -15.43 -8.97
N ILE A 463 -17.60 -14.69 -8.56
CA ILE A 463 -18.96 -15.21 -8.39
C ILE A 463 -19.54 -15.65 -9.74
N LEU A 464 -19.46 -14.81 -10.78
CA LEU A 464 -20.00 -15.15 -12.11
C LEU A 464 -19.33 -16.36 -12.74
N VAL A 465 -17.99 -16.45 -12.65
CA VAL A 465 -17.25 -17.61 -13.15
C VAL A 465 -17.59 -18.85 -12.33
N ALA A 466 -17.74 -18.75 -11.02
CA ALA A 466 -18.16 -19.89 -10.19
C ALA A 466 -19.56 -20.39 -10.55
N ILE A 467 -20.51 -19.48 -10.82
CA ILE A 467 -21.89 -19.82 -11.26
C ILE A 467 -21.89 -20.59 -12.59
N GLY A 468 -20.98 -20.28 -13.51
CA GLY A 468 -20.87 -21.00 -14.78
C GLY A 468 -20.06 -22.29 -14.67
N VAL A 469 -18.84 -22.21 -14.14
CA VAL A 469 -17.87 -23.31 -14.17
C VAL A 469 -18.21 -24.42 -13.18
N ALA A 470 -18.75 -24.12 -12.00
CA ALA A 470 -19.05 -25.15 -11.01
C ALA A 470 -20.15 -26.13 -11.50
N PRO A 471 -21.31 -25.69 -12.03
CA PRO A 471 -22.29 -26.61 -12.61
C PRO A 471 -21.75 -27.42 -13.78
N MET A 472 -20.98 -26.79 -14.69
CA MET A 472 -20.35 -27.51 -15.82
C MET A 472 -19.45 -28.64 -15.32
N LEU A 473 -18.68 -28.39 -14.27
CA LEU A 473 -17.81 -29.38 -13.65
C LEU A 473 -18.61 -30.49 -12.95
N TYR A 474 -19.71 -30.15 -12.27
CA TYR A 474 -20.62 -31.15 -11.68
C TYR A 474 -21.25 -32.04 -12.73
N HIS A 475 -21.67 -31.50 -13.87
CA HIS A 475 -22.16 -32.28 -14.99
C HIS A 475 -21.07 -33.20 -15.54
N PHE A 476 -19.85 -32.70 -15.72
CA PHE A 476 -18.71 -33.50 -16.18
C PHE A 476 -18.43 -34.69 -15.26
N TYR A 477 -18.34 -34.47 -13.94
CA TYR A 477 -18.13 -35.56 -12.97
C TYR A 477 -19.31 -36.53 -12.91
N SER A 478 -20.53 -36.04 -13.02
CA SER A 478 -21.73 -36.90 -13.04
C SER A 478 -21.74 -37.79 -14.29
N ILE A 479 -21.35 -37.27 -15.45
CA ILE A 479 -21.23 -38.04 -16.70
C ILE A 479 -20.14 -39.11 -16.58
N LEU A 480 -18.94 -38.76 -16.10
CA LEU A 480 -17.85 -39.73 -15.90
C LEU A 480 -18.26 -40.87 -14.98
N LEU A 481 -18.97 -40.56 -13.90
CA LEU A 481 -19.42 -41.57 -12.95
C LEU A 481 -20.56 -42.42 -13.54
N CYS A 482 -21.47 -41.84 -14.32
CA CYS A 482 -22.45 -42.61 -15.09
C CYS A 482 -21.81 -43.56 -16.11
N ILE A 483 -20.75 -43.13 -16.82
CA ILE A 483 -19.98 -43.99 -17.74
C ILE A 483 -19.35 -45.15 -16.96
N LYS A 484 -18.79 -44.88 -15.78
CA LYS A 484 -18.18 -45.93 -14.93
C LYS A 484 -19.22 -46.90 -14.37
N VAL A 485 -20.42 -46.43 -14.03
CA VAL A 485 -21.55 -47.29 -13.62
C VAL A 485 -22.06 -48.11 -14.79
N TRP A 486 -22.05 -47.58 -16.00
CA TRP A 486 -22.42 -48.32 -17.21
C TRP A 486 -21.44 -49.46 -17.53
N HIS A 487 -20.12 -49.23 -17.37
CA HIS A 487 -19.09 -50.24 -17.67
C HIS A 487 -18.94 -51.31 -16.58
N ASP A 488 -18.78 -50.91 -15.31
CA ASP A 488 -18.41 -51.83 -14.20
C ASP A 488 -19.39 -51.81 -13.02
N ARG A 489 -20.55 -51.16 -13.16
CA ARG A 489 -21.50 -50.92 -12.05
C ARG A 489 -20.84 -50.34 -10.79
N LEU A 490 -19.78 -49.54 -11.01
CA LEU A 490 -18.92 -49.00 -9.96
C LEU A 490 -18.32 -50.11 -9.07
N TRP A 491 -17.54 -51.02 -9.67
CA TRP A 491 -16.96 -52.19 -8.98
C TRP A 491 -18.02 -53.08 -8.29
N GLY A 492 -19.21 -53.19 -8.88
CA GLY A 492 -20.31 -54.00 -8.34
C GLY A 492 -21.06 -53.42 -7.13
N TYR A 493 -20.77 -52.18 -6.72
CA TYR A 493 -21.48 -51.54 -5.59
C TYR A 493 -22.90 -51.06 -5.96
N VAL A 494 -23.20 -50.84 -7.24
CA VAL A 494 -24.51 -50.37 -7.68
C VAL A 494 -25.37 -51.55 -8.16
N PRO A 495 -26.54 -51.80 -7.53
CA PRO A 495 -27.45 -52.87 -7.95
C PRO A 495 -27.96 -52.70 -9.39
N GLU A 496 -28.22 -53.82 -10.07
CA GLU A 496 -28.64 -53.82 -11.48
C GLU A 496 -29.97 -53.11 -11.75
N TRP A 497 -30.85 -53.04 -10.75
CA TRP A 497 -32.16 -52.37 -10.85
C TRP A 497 -32.08 -50.84 -10.88
N VAL A 498 -30.94 -50.23 -10.56
CA VAL A 498 -30.80 -48.78 -10.53
C VAL A 498 -30.57 -48.24 -11.95
N PRO A 499 -31.46 -47.39 -12.49
CA PRO A 499 -31.29 -46.84 -13.83
C PRO A 499 -30.25 -45.71 -13.85
N LEU A 500 -29.51 -45.59 -14.96
CA LEU A 500 -28.42 -44.61 -15.11
C LEU A 500 -28.87 -43.15 -14.92
N TRP A 501 -30.11 -42.81 -15.26
CA TRP A 501 -30.65 -41.46 -15.05
C TRP A 501 -30.82 -41.15 -13.56
N ALA A 502 -31.22 -42.12 -12.73
CA ALA A 502 -31.36 -41.92 -11.30
C ALA A 502 -29.99 -41.69 -10.63
N VAL A 503 -28.96 -42.39 -11.09
CA VAL A 503 -27.56 -42.19 -10.67
C VAL A 503 -27.12 -40.75 -10.94
N TYR A 504 -27.38 -40.23 -12.14
CA TYR A 504 -27.05 -38.85 -12.51
C TYR A 504 -27.70 -37.81 -11.58
N PHE A 505 -29.01 -37.94 -11.33
CA PHE A 505 -29.73 -37.01 -10.45
C PHE A 505 -29.35 -37.16 -8.97
N ALA A 506 -28.92 -38.35 -8.54
CA ALA A 506 -28.46 -38.57 -7.17
C ALA A 506 -27.06 -37.98 -6.91
N ILE A 507 -26.16 -38.02 -7.89
CA ILE A 507 -24.78 -37.53 -7.74
C ILE A 507 -24.74 -36.00 -7.68
N TRP A 508 -25.62 -35.32 -8.40
CA TRP A 508 -25.54 -33.87 -8.53
C TRP A 508 -25.68 -33.12 -7.17
N PRO A 509 -26.67 -33.43 -6.31
CA PRO A 509 -26.74 -32.91 -4.94
C PRO A 509 -25.56 -33.32 -4.06
N VAL A 510 -25.05 -34.55 -4.24
CA VAL A 510 -23.88 -35.06 -3.49
C VAL A 510 -22.63 -34.23 -3.82
N MET A 511 -22.40 -33.89 -5.09
CA MET A 511 -21.27 -33.05 -5.51
C MET A 511 -21.37 -31.62 -4.96
N VAL A 512 -22.57 -31.05 -4.94
CA VAL A 512 -22.82 -29.73 -4.30
C VAL A 512 -22.56 -29.82 -2.79
N GLY A 513 -23.04 -30.89 -2.13
CA GLY A 513 -22.82 -31.15 -0.71
C GLY A 513 -21.34 -31.32 -0.36
N ILE A 514 -20.59 -32.10 -1.13
CA ILE A 514 -19.14 -32.28 -0.98
C ILE A 514 -18.40 -30.96 -1.15
N THR A 515 -18.77 -30.15 -2.14
CA THR A 515 -18.14 -28.83 -2.35
C THR A 515 -18.40 -27.90 -1.17
N PHE A 516 -19.65 -27.81 -0.71
CA PHE A 516 -20.01 -27.00 0.45
C PHE A 516 -19.30 -27.48 1.72
N ALA A 517 -19.24 -28.78 1.94
CA ALA A 517 -18.52 -29.40 3.03
C ALA A 517 -17.02 -29.08 2.97
N ALA A 518 -16.37 -29.24 1.81
CA ALA A 518 -14.95 -28.93 1.63
C ALA A 518 -14.64 -27.46 1.89
N LEU A 519 -15.48 -26.53 1.44
CA LEU A 519 -15.36 -25.10 1.71
C LEU A 519 -15.49 -24.79 3.21
N ARG A 520 -16.56 -25.29 3.85
CA ARG A 520 -16.81 -25.08 5.28
C ARG A 520 -15.75 -25.72 6.17
N PHE A 521 -15.36 -26.94 5.87
CA PHE A 521 -14.32 -27.66 6.59
C PHE A 521 -12.94 -27.05 6.37
N GLY A 522 -12.64 -26.48 5.20
CA GLY A 522 -11.40 -25.74 4.97
C GLY A 522 -11.27 -24.53 5.89
N GLU A 523 -12.36 -23.80 6.13
CA GLU A 523 -12.37 -22.68 7.09
C GLU A 523 -12.25 -23.13 8.53
N VAL A 524 -13.08 -24.09 8.94
CA VAL A 524 -13.09 -24.60 10.31
C VAL A 524 -11.75 -25.26 10.62
N GLY A 525 -11.19 -26.00 9.68
CA GLY A 525 -9.86 -26.58 9.75
C GLY A 525 -8.77 -25.52 9.89
N MET A 526 -8.81 -24.44 9.11
CA MET A 526 -7.85 -23.34 9.22
C MET A 526 -7.95 -22.60 10.56
N ASP A 527 -9.17 -22.35 11.06
CA ASP A 527 -9.37 -21.76 12.38
C ASP A 527 -8.87 -22.68 13.50
N ILE A 528 -9.13 -24.00 13.40
CA ILE A 528 -8.65 -25.00 14.36
C ILE A 528 -7.12 -25.08 14.33
N PHE A 529 -6.52 -25.15 13.15
CA PHE A 529 -5.07 -25.18 12.95
C PHE A 529 -4.39 -23.96 13.57
N LYS A 530 -4.90 -22.75 13.28
CA LYS A 530 -4.41 -21.50 13.90
C LYS A 530 -4.54 -21.51 15.42
N SER A 531 -5.57 -22.18 15.96
CA SER A 531 -5.79 -22.29 17.40
C SER A 531 -4.95 -23.37 18.10
N LEU A 532 -4.26 -24.24 17.36
CA LEU A 532 -3.50 -25.36 17.92
C LEU A 532 -2.15 -24.91 18.51
N ARG A 533 -1.37 -24.12 17.75
CA ARG A 533 -0.09 -23.55 18.20
C ARG A 533 -0.18 -22.84 19.58
N PRO A 534 -1.16 -21.97 19.84
CA PRO A 534 -1.35 -21.32 21.13
C PRO A 534 -1.68 -22.28 22.29
N LEU A 535 -2.48 -23.33 22.05
CA LEU A 535 -2.76 -24.36 23.06
C LEU A 535 -1.50 -25.15 23.42
N VAL A 536 -0.65 -25.42 22.44
CA VAL A 536 0.66 -26.05 22.65
C VAL A 536 1.60 -25.12 23.44
N LEU A 537 1.61 -23.83 23.12
CA LEU A 537 2.41 -22.83 23.86
C LEU A 537 1.97 -22.67 25.32
N CYS A 538 0.70 -22.92 25.64
CA CYS A 538 0.19 -22.92 27.02
C CYS A 538 0.67 -24.14 27.84
N LEU A 539 1.18 -25.20 27.20
CA LEU A 539 1.67 -26.40 27.88
C LEU A 539 3.13 -26.29 28.30
N GLN A 540 3.88 -25.31 27.79
CA GLN A 540 5.28 -25.09 28.11
C GLN A 540 5.41 -24.16 29.33
N PRO A 541 5.88 -24.64 30.51
CA PRO A 541 5.92 -23.87 31.75
C PRO A 541 6.84 -22.65 31.70
N SER A 542 7.84 -22.66 30.80
CA SER A 542 8.80 -21.58 30.58
C SER A 542 8.34 -20.52 29.59
N SER A 543 7.17 -20.68 28.96
CA SER A 543 6.68 -19.71 27.98
C SER A 543 5.95 -18.56 28.69
N SER A 544 6.30 -17.32 28.35
CA SER A 544 5.76 -16.07 28.92
C SER A 544 4.24 -15.86 28.73
N TYR A 545 3.51 -16.89 28.27
CA TYR A 545 2.10 -16.90 27.93
C TYR A 545 1.22 -17.38 29.09
N ASN A 546 1.58 -17.01 30.32
CA ASN A 546 0.72 -17.25 31.47
C ASN A 546 -0.49 -16.29 31.39
N ILE A 547 -1.71 -16.83 31.53
CA ILE A 547 -2.95 -16.02 31.60
C ILE A 547 -2.83 -14.94 32.67
N GLN A 548 -2.05 -15.20 33.73
CA GLN A 548 -1.74 -14.23 34.77
C GLN A 548 -0.95 -13.02 34.25
N THR A 549 0.09 -13.24 33.43
CA THR A 549 0.84 -12.16 32.78
C THR A 549 -0.05 -11.32 31.87
N LEU A 550 -0.99 -11.95 31.15
CA LEU A 550 -1.95 -11.22 30.30
C LEU A 550 -2.96 -10.39 31.09
N ARG A 551 -3.34 -10.84 32.29
CA ARG A 551 -4.17 -10.04 33.19
C ARG A 551 -3.43 -8.81 33.69
N VAL A 552 -2.16 -8.97 34.07
CA VAL A 552 -1.30 -7.87 34.50
C VAL A 552 -1.11 -6.88 33.34
N LYS A 553 -0.71 -7.36 32.15
CA LYS A 553 -0.60 -6.52 30.94
C LYS A 553 -1.89 -5.80 30.59
N ARG A 554 -3.05 -6.47 30.72
CA ARG A 554 -4.36 -5.83 30.48
C ARG A 554 -4.63 -4.69 31.46
N ALA A 555 -4.34 -4.89 32.74
CA ALA A 555 -4.53 -3.87 33.78
C ALA A 555 -3.63 -2.66 33.53
N GLU A 556 -2.35 -2.90 33.23
CA GLU A 556 -1.37 -1.87 32.88
C GLU A 556 -1.79 -1.07 31.64
N LEU A 557 -2.14 -1.75 30.54
CA LEU A 557 -2.59 -1.09 29.31
C LEU A 557 -3.91 -0.36 29.49
N SER A 558 -4.83 -0.89 30.31
CA SER A 558 -6.07 -0.19 30.67
C SER A 558 -5.79 1.12 31.38
N ALA A 559 -4.80 1.16 32.28
CA ALA A 559 -4.38 2.38 32.97
C ALA A 559 -3.75 3.37 31.99
N GLN A 560 -2.76 2.94 31.20
CA GLN A 560 -2.07 3.79 30.22
C GLN A 560 -3.02 4.38 29.17
N VAL A 561 -3.97 3.59 28.64
CA VAL A 561 -5.00 4.08 27.70
C VAL A 561 -5.89 5.13 28.36
N THR A 562 -6.29 4.91 29.61
CA THR A 562 -7.16 5.83 30.34
C THR A 562 -6.45 7.15 30.63
N GLU A 563 -5.21 7.07 31.10
CA GLU A 563 -4.36 8.24 31.36
C GLU A 563 -4.15 9.07 30.09
N LEU A 564 -3.74 8.44 28.99
CA LEU A 564 -3.50 9.13 27.72
C LEU A 564 -4.75 9.80 27.14
N ILE A 565 -5.91 9.15 27.26
CA ILE A 565 -7.19 9.72 26.85
C ILE A 565 -7.56 10.92 27.73
N ASN A 566 -7.23 10.87 29.02
CA ASN A 566 -7.51 11.97 29.95
C ASN A 566 -6.56 13.15 29.76
N THR A 567 -5.33 12.92 29.31
CA THR A 567 -4.37 14.00 29.00
C THR A 567 -4.67 14.67 27.67
N LEU A 568 -4.92 13.89 26.61
CA LEU A 568 -5.10 14.41 25.24
C LEU A 568 -6.56 14.74 24.89
N GLY A 569 -7.52 14.16 25.63
CA GLY A 569 -8.95 14.37 25.41
C GLY A 569 -9.40 15.83 25.57
N PRO A 570 -9.01 16.53 26.65
CA PRO A 570 -9.34 17.94 26.87
C PRO A 570 -8.75 18.90 25.82
N GLU A 571 -7.56 18.60 25.27
CA GLU A 571 -6.95 19.40 24.19
C GLU A 571 -7.76 19.33 22.89
N MET A 572 -8.40 18.19 22.62
CA MET A 572 -9.17 17.98 21.39
C MET A 572 -10.62 18.42 21.52
N PHE A 573 -11.23 18.19 22.69
CA PHE A 573 -12.64 18.46 22.94
C PHE A 573 -12.78 19.35 24.18
N PRO A 574 -13.11 20.64 24.04
CA PRO A 574 -13.26 21.54 25.19
C PRO A 574 -14.39 21.12 26.15
N ASP A 575 -15.36 20.33 25.66
CA ASP A 575 -16.45 19.74 26.47
C ASP A 575 -16.14 18.33 27.00
N PHE A 576 -14.88 17.88 26.97
CA PHE A 576 -14.50 16.50 27.30
C PHE A 576 -15.01 16.05 28.68
N ASP A 577 -14.84 16.88 29.71
CA ASP A 577 -15.26 16.57 31.08
C ASP A 577 -16.78 16.69 31.27
N LYS A 578 -17.46 17.56 30.51
CA LYS A 578 -18.92 17.78 30.59
C LYS A 578 -19.71 16.69 29.85
N ALA A 579 -19.17 16.16 28.75
CA ALA A 579 -19.80 15.17 27.87
C ALA A 579 -19.08 13.81 27.93
N ARG A 580 -18.54 13.45 29.10
CA ARG A 580 -17.72 12.25 29.28
C ARG A 580 -18.56 10.98 29.11
N LEU A 581 -18.16 10.14 28.16
CA LEU A 581 -18.91 8.96 27.72
C LEU A 581 -18.72 7.71 28.61
N VAL A 582 -17.60 7.64 29.32
CA VAL A 582 -17.26 6.56 30.28
C VAL A 582 -16.73 7.24 31.55
N PRO A 583 -17.25 6.89 32.74
CA PRO A 583 -16.81 7.49 34.00
C PRO A 583 -15.35 7.15 34.34
N ASP A 584 -14.67 8.07 35.03
CA ASP A 584 -13.26 7.96 35.41
C ASP A 584 -13.10 7.14 36.69
N PHE A 585 -12.59 5.92 36.58
CA PHE A 585 -12.43 5.04 37.73
C PHE A 585 -11.17 5.38 38.55
N LEU A 586 -10.14 5.96 37.93
CA LEU A 586 -8.90 6.33 38.62
C LEU A 586 -9.14 7.48 39.63
N LYS A 587 -10.02 8.43 39.30
CA LYS A 587 -10.45 9.50 40.22
C LYS A 587 -11.43 9.02 41.29
N MET A 588 -12.14 7.92 41.05
CA MET A 588 -13.13 7.38 41.99
C MET A 588 -12.48 6.58 43.13
N GLU A 589 -11.31 5.97 42.88
CA GLU A 589 -10.51 5.28 43.91
C GLU A 589 -9.63 6.24 44.75
N THR A 590 -9.34 7.45 44.26
CA THR A 590 -8.43 8.41 44.90
C THR A 590 -9.11 9.66 45.48
N GLY A 591 -10.43 9.80 45.37
CA GLY A 591 -11.13 11.07 45.60
C GLY A 591 -12.34 11.00 46.53
N GLY A 592 -12.15 10.58 47.77
CA GLY A 592 -12.98 11.01 48.89
C GLY A 592 -12.55 12.40 49.38
N SER A 593 -12.69 13.43 48.56
CA SER A 593 -12.63 14.86 48.94
C SER A 593 -12.62 15.74 47.68
N GLN A 594 -13.72 16.44 47.40
CA GLN A 594 -13.75 17.50 46.39
C GLN A 594 -13.20 18.80 46.99
N PRO A 595 -12.39 19.59 46.25
CA PRO A 595 -12.25 21.01 46.50
C PRO A 595 -13.28 21.78 45.66
N THR A 596 -14.20 22.47 46.33
CA THR A 596 -15.12 23.44 45.73
C THR A 596 -14.40 24.78 45.48
N SER A 597 -14.39 25.24 44.23
CA SER A 597 -14.00 26.61 43.85
C SER A 597 -15.21 27.58 43.99
N PRO A 598 -15.02 28.92 43.93
CA PRO A 598 -15.34 29.81 45.05
C PRO A 598 -16.59 30.69 44.83
N GLU A 599 -17.10 31.16 45.96
CA GLU A 599 -17.88 32.40 46.18
C GLU A 599 -18.84 32.88 45.10
N ALA A 600 -20.14 32.59 45.32
CA ALA A 600 -21.21 33.50 44.96
C ALA A 600 -22.32 33.47 46.03
N ARG A 601 -22.29 34.48 46.89
CA ARG A 601 -23.39 35.12 47.65
C ARG A 601 -24.63 34.26 47.96
N ARG A 602 -24.78 33.87 49.23
CA ARG A 602 -26.09 33.64 49.86
C ARG A 602 -26.43 34.81 50.79
N ARG A 603 -27.66 35.33 50.67
CA ARG A 603 -28.42 35.93 51.77
C ARG A 603 -29.89 35.57 51.60
N ARG A 604 -30.44 34.85 52.58
CA ARG A 604 -31.71 35.20 53.23
C ARG A 604 -31.83 34.47 54.58
N ASP A 605 -31.74 35.29 55.62
CA ASP A 605 -32.52 35.36 56.86
C ASP A 605 -33.05 34.06 57.51
N SER A 606 -32.65 33.80 58.77
CA SER A 606 -33.44 34.18 59.96
C SER A 606 -32.88 33.54 61.26
N ASP A 607 -32.54 34.45 62.20
CA ASP A 607 -32.73 34.48 63.66
C ASP A 607 -32.55 33.26 64.60
N GLN A 608 -31.68 33.50 65.61
CA GLN A 608 -31.81 33.32 67.07
C GLN A 608 -32.32 31.96 67.63
N SER A 609 -31.80 31.36 68.72
CA SER A 609 -30.87 31.76 69.79
C SER A 609 -30.59 30.55 70.71
N SER A 610 -29.44 30.57 71.42
CA SER A 610 -29.10 29.94 72.73
C SER A 610 -29.33 28.43 72.97
N THR A 611 -28.50 27.62 73.64
CA THR A 611 -27.31 27.74 74.52
C THR A 611 -26.89 26.30 74.91
N GLY A 612 -25.58 26.01 75.10
CA GLY A 612 -25.12 24.90 75.96
C GLY A 612 -23.93 24.06 75.47
N PHE A 613 -22.75 24.32 76.08
CA PHE A 613 -21.49 23.54 76.23
C PHE A 613 -21.59 21.99 76.14
N GLU A 614 -20.64 21.15 75.65
CA GLU A 614 -19.15 21.05 75.68
C GLU A 614 -18.57 20.24 74.47
N PRO A 615 -17.24 20.25 74.19
CA PRO A 615 -16.63 19.60 73.03
C PRO A 615 -15.82 18.30 73.27
N GLU A 616 -15.85 17.45 72.22
CA GLU A 616 -14.82 16.53 71.68
C GLU A 616 -14.34 15.27 72.43
N THR A 617 -14.74 14.09 71.90
CA THR A 617 -13.87 13.13 71.15
C THR A 617 -14.66 11.88 70.72
N PRO A 618 -14.42 11.28 69.54
CA PRO A 618 -14.83 9.89 69.29
C PRO A 618 -13.63 8.97 69.03
N PRO A 619 -13.64 7.71 69.54
CA PRO A 619 -12.80 6.65 68.98
C PRO A 619 -13.61 5.61 68.19
N ALA A 620 -13.03 5.26 67.04
CA ALA A 620 -12.93 3.95 66.38
C ALA A 620 -14.20 3.12 66.04
N LEU A 621 -14.34 2.88 64.72
CA LEU A 621 -15.19 1.86 64.11
C LEU A 621 -14.56 0.46 64.19
N SER A 622 -15.37 -0.53 64.58
CA SER A 622 -15.10 -1.96 64.47
C SER A 622 -16.09 -2.67 63.54
N ARG A 623 -15.59 -3.71 62.88
CA ARG A 623 -16.16 -4.58 61.83
C ARG A 623 -17.54 -5.19 62.13
N ARG A 624 -18.33 -5.46 61.08
CA ARG A 624 -19.09 -6.73 61.00
C ARG A 624 -19.38 -7.27 59.58
N SER A 625 -18.98 -8.54 59.43
CA SER A 625 -19.40 -9.68 58.60
C SER A 625 -20.38 -9.58 57.42
N THR A 626 -19.97 -10.31 56.37
CA THR A 626 -20.65 -10.80 55.17
C THR A 626 -21.72 -11.87 55.45
N THR A 627 -22.69 -12.02 54.53
CA THR A 627 -23.63 -13.18 54.45
C THR A 627 -23.69 -13.81 53.05
N GLN A 628 -23.96 -15.12 53.09
CA GLN A 628 -24.01 -16.14 52.06
C GLN A 628 -25.05 -15.91 50.93
N SER A 629 -24.63 -16.04 49.67
CA SER A 629 -25.53 -16.48 48.56
C SER A 629 -24.82 -17.03 47.31
N SER A 630 -23.49 -17.22 47.31
CA SER A 630 -22.74 -17.66 46.12
C SER A 630 -22.34 -19.14 46.15
N ARG A 631 -23.28 -20.06 46.36
CA ARG A 631 -23.09 -21.51 46.14
C ARG A 631 -24.35 -22.15 45.55
N ALA A 632 -24.47 -22.11 44.22
CA ALA A 632 -25.23 -23.10 43.45
C ALA A 632 -24.79 -23.05 41.96
N LEU A 633 -23.94 -23.99 41.56
CA LEU A 633 -23.70 -24.37 40.16
C LEU A 633 -24.46 -25.67 39.91
N PRO A 634 -25.07 -25.89 38.72
CA PRO A 634 -25.14 -27.21 38.14
C PRO A 634 -24.05 -27.40 37.08
N ARG A 635 -23.51 -28.62 37.07
CA ARG A 635 -22.42 -29.14 36.23
C ARG A 635 -23.05 -30.13 35.25
N ASN A 636 -22.55 -30.13 34.01
CA ASN A 636 -22.75 -31.10 32.92
C ASN A 636 -24.11 -31.09 32.18
N ASP A 637 -24.07 -30.84 30.86
CA ASP A 637 -24.46 -31.87 29.87
C ASP A 637 -24.00 -31.52 28.43
N SER A 638 -23.06 -32.34 27.95
CA SER A 638 -23.19 -33.25 26.81
C SER A 638 -23.81 -32.77 25.49
N PHE A 639 -23.03 -32.91 24.41
CA PHE A 639 -23.47 -32.82 23.02
C PHE A 639 -24.61 -33.81 22.71
N SER A 640 -25.80 -33.32 22.34
CA SER A 640 -26.65 -33.92 21.29
C SER A 640 -27.83 -33.00 20.95
N ASN A 641 -28.28 -33.12 19.69
CA ASN A 641 -29.51 -32.56 19.11
C ASN A 641 -29.56 -31.07 18.75
N ILE A 642 -28.94 -30.83 17.59
CA ILE A 642 -29.49 -30.06 16.48
C ILE A 642 -31.02 -30.21 16.36
N GLY A 643 -31.71 -29.09 16.16
CA GLY A 643 -32.93 -29.02 15.36
C GLY A 643 -34.20 -29.60 15.98
N SER A 644 -34.80 -28.93 16.96
CA SER A 644 -36.25 -29.00 17.15
C SER A 644 -36.80 -27.81 17.96
N VAL A 645 -37.54 -26.97 17.23
CA VAL A 645 -38.65 -26.11 17.68
C VAL A 645 -38.28 -24.77 18.34
N GLY A 646 -38.81 -23.71 17.72
CA GLY A 646 -38.56 -22.32 18.04
C GLY A 646 -39.62 -21.66 18.92
N ILE A 647 -39.22 -20.54 19.52
CA ILE A 647 -40.12 -19.58 20.15
C ILE A 647 -39.72 -18.20 19.61
N PHE A 648 -40.25 -17.88 18.43
CA PHE A 648 -40.50 -16.50 18.04
C PHE A 648 -41.79 -16.02 18.70
N SER A 649 -41.82 -14.72 19.02
CA SER A 649 -42.93 -13.92 19.56
C SER A 649 -43.18 -14.11 21.07
N THR A 650 -43.28 -13.07 21.89
CA THR A 650 -44.14 -11.89 21.72
C THR A 650 -43.65 -10.71 22.58
N ARG A 651 -43.86 -9.49 22.07
CA ARG A 651 -44.19 -8.22 22.76
C ARG A 651 -43.96 -8.11 24.29
N PRO A 652 -43.45 -6.98 24.82
CA PRO A 652 -44.00 -6.44 26.06
C PRO A 652 -45.37 -5.79 25.79
N PRO A 653 -46.35 -5.96 26.71
CA PRO A 653 -47.76 -5.62 26.51
C PRO A 653 -48.01 -4.11 26.50
N SER A 654 -49.14 -3.71 25.89
CA SER A 654 -49.73 -2.38 26.04
C SER A 654 -50.93 -2.43 27.00
N ARG A 655 -51.13 -1.33 27.77
CA ARG A 655 -52.23 -0.97 28.72
C ARG A 655 -52.14 -1.57 30.14
N ALA A 656 -52.40 -0.86 31.26
CA ALA A 656 -53.01 0.46 31.51
C ALA A 656 -52.70 1.08 32.91
N ARG A 657 -52.69 2.42 32.94
CA ARG A 657 -53.23 3.40 33.94
C ARG A 657 -52.80 3.41 35.44
N SER A 658 -52.14 4.50 35.84
CA SER A 658 -52.67 5.60 36.70
C SER A 658 -51.74 6.84 36.53
N ARG A 659 -52.16 7.99 35.98
CA ARG A 659 -52.94 9.15 36.50
C ARG A 659 -52.29 9.95 37.65
N SER A 660 -51.61 11.04 37.26
CA SER A 660 -51.56 12.37 37.91
C SER A 660 -50.85 13.34 36.93
N ARG A 661 -51.54 14.09 36.05
CA ARG A 661 -52.16 15.44 36.20
C ARG A 661 -51.33 16.48 36.98
N SER A 662 -50.65 17.35 36.23
CA SER A 662 -50.53 18.82 36.37
C SER A 662 -49.74 19.34 35.14
N SER A 663 -50.34 20.02 34.13
CA SER A 663 -50.54 21.48 34.01
C SER A 663 -49.33 22.30 34.50
N SER A 664 -48.70 23.24 33.79
CA SER A 664 -49.09 24.12 32.67
C SER A 664 -47.84 24.89 32.16
N SER A 665 -47.75 25.18 30.85
CA SER A 665 -47.68 26.52 30.23
C SER A 665 -46.38 27.36 30.34
N GLY A 666 -45.90 27.82 29.17
CA GLY A 666 -44.94 28.92 28.97
C GLY A 666 -43.53 28.41 28.60
N GLY A 667 -42.97 28.57 27.40
CA GLY A 667 -43.06 29.70 26.48
C GLY A 667 -41.94 30.70 26.80
N GLY A 668 -40.80 30.62 26.09
CA GLY A 668 -39.71 31.60 26.25
C GLY A 668 -38.36 31.11 25.72
N PHE A 669 -37.94 31.70 24.61
CA PHE A 669 -36.66 31.55 23.91
C PHE A 669 -35.42 31.86 24.77
N GLY A 670 -34.29 31.26 24.41
CA GLY A 670 -32.95 31.66 24.86
C GLY A 670 -31.86 30.91 24.12
N SER A 671 -31.47 31.42 22.95
CA SER A 671 -30.36 30.91 22.15
C SER A 671 -29.03 31.08 22.88
N GLY A 672 -28.29 29.98 23.02
CA GLY A 672 -26.86 29.96 23.34
C GLY A 672 -26.14 29.12 22.31
N GLY A 673 -26.21 29.53 21.03
CA GLY A 673 -25.42 28.93 19.96
C GLY A 673 -23.95 29.24 20.20
N PHE A 674 -23.12 28.19 20.24
CA PHE A 674 -21.67 28.33 20.29
C PHE A 674 -21.17 29.03 19.01
N PRO A 675 -20.22 29.99 19.12
CA PRO A 675 -19.60 30.59 17.97
C PRO A 675 -18.62 29.58 17.36
N LEU A 676 -18.97 29.04 16.19
CA LEU A 676 -18.01 28.32 15.36
C LEU A 676 -17.06 29.36 14.77
N SER A 677 -15.79 29.30 15.17
CA SER A 677 -14.71 29.96 14.43
C SER A 677 -14.72 29.42 13.01
N GLY A 678 -15.08 30.27 12.05
CA GLY A 678 -15.10 29.94 10.64
C GLY A 678 -13.72 29.45 10.20
N PHE A 679 -13.64 28.20 9.77
CA PHE A 679 -12.58 27.78 8.86
C PHE A 679 -12.85 28.50 7.54
N THR A 680 -11.94 29.43 7.22
CA THR A 680 -11.74 30.13 5.94
C THR A 680 -12.78 29.80 4.87
N THR A 681 -13.71 30.72 4.66
CA THR A 681 -14.55 30.80 3.47
C THR A 681 -13.64 30.80 2.24
N LEU A 682 -13.66 29.69 1.49
CA LEU A 682 -13.08 29.62 0.15
C LEU A 682 -14.00 30.37 -0.82
N ASP A 683 -14.11 31.68 -0.63
CA ASP A 683 -14.68 32.58 -1.61
C ASP A 683 -13.61 32.89 -2.66
N SER A 684 -13.61 32.09 -3.72
CA SER A 684 -13.21 32.45 -5.08
C SER A 684 -13.06 31.17 -5.90
N ALA A 685 -13.36 31.28 -7.20
CA ALA A 685 -13.29 30.19 -8.18
C ALA A 685 -11.95 29.41 -8.24
N GLY A 686 -10.90 29.88 -7.57
CA GLY A 686 -9.61 29.19 -7.41
C GLY A 686 -9.58 28.11 -6.32
N GLY A 687 -10.38 28.22 -5.25
CA GLY A 687 -10.32 27.31 -4.09
C GLY A 687 -10.74 25.87 -4.40
N PHE A 688 -11.76 25.70 -5.24
CA PHE A 688 -12.25 24.38 -5.66
C PHE A 688 -11.28 23.69 -6.63
N ASP A 689 -10.62 24.47 -7.49
CA ASP A 689 -9.61 23.99 -8.43
C ASP A 689 -8.29 23.64 -7.69
N GLU A 690 -7.92 24.42 -6.68
CA GLU A 690 -6.75 24.15 -5.82
C GLU A 690 -6.96 22.92 -4.92
N ALA A 691 -8.14 22.76 -4.32
CA ALA A 691 -8.50 21.54 -3.60
C ALA A 691 -8.48 20.33 -4.54
N SER A 692 -9.07 20.44 -5.73
CA SER A 692 -9.04 19.38 -6.75
C SER A 692 -7.63 19.04 -7.24
N ARG A 693 -6.72 20.01 -7.29
CA ARG A 693 -5.30 19.84 -7.67
C ARG A 693 -4.50 19.17 -6.55
N LYS A 694 -4.58 19.67 -5.31
CA LYS A 694 -3.94 19.05 -4.13
C LYS A 694 -4.43 17.62 -3.92
N ILE A 695 -5.72 17.37 -4.17
CA ILE A 695 -6.29 16.02 -4.13
C ILE A 695 -5.76 15.15 -5.29
N ARG A 696 -5.60 15.68 -6.51
CA ARG A 696 -4.98 14.93 -7.64
C ARG A 696 -3.51 14.59 -7.39
N GLU A 697 -2.73 15.49 -6.81
CA GLU A 697 -1.35 15.22 -6.39
C GLU A 697 -1.28 14.21 -5.25
N ALA A 698 -2.16 14.33 -4.25
CA ALA A 698 -2.30 13.35 -3.18
C ALA A 698 -2.73 11.96 -3.72
N MET A 699 -3.60 11.91 -4.73
CA MET A 699 -3.97 10.68 -5.42
C MET A 699 -2.80 10.06 -6.19
N LYS A 700 -1.97 10.89 -6.86
CA LYS A 700 -0.82 10.42 -7.64
C LYS A 700 0.29 9.87 -6.75
N THR A 701 0.57 10.55 -5.63
CA THR A 701 1.53 10.11 -4.61
C THR A 701 1.04 8.86 -3.86
N ARG A 702 -0.26 8.73 -3.55
CA ARG A 702 -0.82 7.52 -2.93
C ARG A 702 -0.93 6.34 -3.90
N ARG A 703 -1.20 6.57 -5.18
CA ARG A 703 -1.17 5.52 -6.24
C ARG A 703 0.21 4.88 -6.35
N ARG A 704 1.29 5.68 -6.21
CA ARG A 704 2.68 5.18 -6.15
C ARG A 704 2.96 4.35 -4.90
N LYS A 705 2.53 4.80 -3.71
CA LYS A 705 2.67 4.01 -2.46
C LYS A 705 1.91 2.68 -2.51
N THR A 706 0.74 2.70 -3.13
CA THR A 706 -0.12 1.51 -3.27
C THR A 706 0.47 0.52 -4.29
N GLN A 707 1.10 0.98 -5.37
CA GLN A 707 1.83 0.08 -6.28
C GLN A 707 3.04 -0.59 -5.62
N GLY A 708 3.71 0.08 -4.67
CA GLY A 708 4.78 -0.54 -3.86
C GLY A 708 4.29 -1.71 -3.01
N GLN A 709 3.14 -1.55 -2.33
CA GLN A 709 2.52 -2.62 -1.55
C GLN A 709 1.99 -3.80 -2.40
N GLU A 710 1.80 -3.59 -3.71
CA GLU A 710 1.37 -4.63 -4.65
C GLU A 710 2.52 -5.58 -5.01
N GLN A 711 3.75 -5.06 -5.05
CA GLN A 711 4.96 -5.86 -5.25
C GLN A 711 5.28 -6.69 -4.00
N GLU A 712 5.10 -6.13 -2.79
CA GLU A 712 5.24 -6.90 -1.54
C GLU A 712 4.24 -8.06 -1.44
N GLU A 713 2.95 -7.83 -1.76
CA GLU A 713 1.92 -8.89 -1.68
C GLU A 713 2.10 -9.96 -2.78
N GLU A 714 2.64 -9.62 -3.97
CA GLU A 714 3.00 -10.60 -5.01
C GLU A 714 4.29 -11.36 -4.70
N GLU A 715 5.30 -10.71 -4.12
CA GLU A 715 6.54 -11.34 -3.68
C GLU A 715 6.31 -12.27 -2.48
N ASP A 716 5.45 -11.92 -1.53
CA ASP A 716 5.10 -12.79 -0.40
C ASP A 716 4.35 -14.05 -0.83
N ILE A 717 3.52 -13.94 -1.87
CA ILE A 717 2.80 -15.09 -2.44
C ILE A 717 3.73 -15.94 -3.31
N GLN A 718 4.69 -15.34 -4.03
CA GLN A 718 5.75 -16.08 -4.72
C GLN A 718 6.69 -16.76 -3.72
N LYS A 719 7.05 -16.10 -2.62
CA LYS A 719 7.79 -16.69 -1.49
C LYS A 719 7.00 -17.86 -0.91
N MET A 720 5.72 -17.72 -0.62
CA MET A 720 4.90 -18.81 -0.07
C MET A 720 4.73 -19.98 -1.06
N ALA A 721 4.57 -19.69 -2.36
CA ALA A 721 4.54 -20.71 -3.40
C ALA A 721 5.89 -21.41 -3.57
N PHE A 722 7.00 -20.68 -3.42
CA PHE A 722 8.36 -21.21 -3.44
C PHE A 722 8.68 -22.01 -2.18
N THR A 723 8.20 -21.60 -1.00
CA THR A 723 8.28 -22.34 0.26
C THR A 723 7.49 -23.63 0.18
N ILE A 724 6.31 -23.64 -0.44
CA ILE A 724 5.53 -24.86 -0.69
C ILE A 724 6.25 -25.75 -1.72
N LYS A 725 6.84 -25.18 -2.79
CA LYS A 725 7.67 -25.93 -3.75
C LYS A 725 8.92 -26.53 -3.12
N SER A 726 9.56 -25.79 -2.21
CA SER A 726 10.72 -26.19 -1.42
C SER A 726 10.36 -27.27 -0.39
N LEU A 727 9.21 -27.16 0.29
CA LEU A 727 8.68 -28.21 1.18
C LEU A 727 8.34 -29.48 0.41
N VAL A 728 7.72 -29.36 -0.78
CA VAL A 728 7.42 -30.50 -1.65
C VAL A 728 8.72 -31.14 -2.18
N SER A 729 9.73 -30.34 -2.52
CA SER A 729 11.06 -30.80 -2.93
C SER A 729 11.89 -31.38 -1.78
N SER A 730 11.64 -30.96 -0.53
CA SER A 730 12.27 -31.48 0.68
C SER A 730 11.68 -32.82 1.10
N VAL A 731 10.40 -33.05 0.82
CA VAL A 731 9.70 -34.33 1.06
C VAL A 731 10.00 -35.33 -0.07
N LEU A 732 10.34 -34.85 -1.27
CA LEU A 732 10.74 -35.64 -2.43
C LEU A 732 12.24 -35.48 -2.69
N GLY A 733 13.07 -36.13 -1.85
CA GLY A 733 14.53 -36.22 -1.87
C GLY A 733 15.29 -35.74 -3.12
N GLY A 734 15.42 -34.42 -3.30
CA GLY A 734 16.33 -33.79 -4.27
C GLY A 734 17.44 -33.03 -3.54
N GLY A 735 18.70 -33.31 -3.89
CA GLY A 735 19.90 -32.80 -3.23
C GLY A 735 19.95 -31.26 -3.08
N ARG A 736 20.45 -30.80 -1.93
CA ARG A 736 20.68 -29.37 -1.63
C ARG A 736 21.79 -28.82 -2.51
N GLY A 737 21.52 -27.72 -3.22
CA GLY A 737 22.57 -26.86 -3.77
C GLY A 737 23.35 -26.13 -2.65
N PRO A 738 24.55 -25.60 -2.95
CA PRO A 738 25.43 -25.00 -1.95
C PRO A 738 24.80 -23.74 -1.32
N GLN A 739 24.86 -23.62 0.01
CA GLN A 739 24.45 -22.41 0.73
C GLN A 739 25.51 -21.31 0.56
N PRO A 740 25.11 -20.03 0.49
CA PRO A 740 26.07 -18.92 0.42
C PRO A 740 26.90 -18.86 1.71
N PRO A 741 28.20 -18.52 1.63
CA PRO A 741 29.03 -18.32 2.81
C PRO A 741 28.45 -17.18 3.67
N PRO A 742 28.62 -17.19 5.01
CA PRO A 742 28.20 -16.10 5.87
C PRO A 742 28.80 -14.75 5.46
N ALA A 743 28.04 -13.66 5.63
CA ALA A 743 28.42 -12.30 5.23
C ALA A 743 29.77 -11.83 5.79
N THR A 744 30.13 -12.30 6.99
CA THR A 744 31.40 -12.01 7.67
C THR A 744 32.61 -12.72 7.08
N GLU A 745 32.40 -13.76 6.27
CA GLU A 745 33.46 -14.54 5.61
C GLU A 745 33.80 -13.96 4.22
N LEU A 746 32.84 -13.26 3.59
CA LEU A 746 33.03 -12.68 2.25
C LEU A 746 33.96 -11.47 2.25
N PHE A 747 33.79 -10.53 3.19
CA PHE A 747 34.63 -9.34 3.33
C PHE A 747 35.02 -9.14 4.79
N THR A 748 36.17 -8.53 5.03
CA THR A 748 36.62 -8.15 6.38
C THR A 748 35.71 -7.06 6.95
N LYS A 749 35.14 -7.32 8.12
CA LYS A 749 34.38 -6.33 8.90
C LYS A 749 35.35 -5.39 9.62
N THR A 750 34.95 -4.13 9.83
CA THR A 750 35.67 -3.21 10.71
C THR A 750 35.63 -3.70 12.17
N ASP A 751 36.74 -3.58 12.88
CA ASP A 751 36.88 -3.95 14.29
C ASP A 751 37.23 -2.71 15.12
N PRO A 752 36.39 -2.27 16.07
CA PRO A 752 36.68 -1.10 16.91
C PRO A 752 38.04 -1.17 17.62
N ALA A 753 38.52 -2.37 17.97
CA ALA A 753 39.80 -2.55 18.62
C ALA A 753 41.01 -2.26 17.72
N VAL A 754 40.85 -2.35 16.39
CA VAL A 754 41.92 -2.17 15.40
C VAL A 754 41.74 -0.89 14.58
N ASP A 755 40.49 -0.57 14.24
CA ASP A 755 40.10 0.53 13.35
C ASP A 755 39.66 1.80 14.10
N GLY A 756 39.61 1.77 15.44
CA GLY A 756 39.19 2.86 16.33
C GLY A 756 37.67 2.93 16.54
N ASP A 757 37.25 3.66 17.59
CA ASP A 757 35.82 3.85 17.92
C ASP A 757 35.05 4.63 16.83
N ASP A 758 35.76 5.39 15.99
CA ASP A 758 35.19 6.12 14.84
C ASP A 758 34.40 5.21 13.88
N CYS A 759 34.72 3.91 13.80
CA CYS A 759 33.98 2.98 12.94
C CYS A 759 32.56 2.66 13.44
N LEU A 760 32.23 3.00 14.69
CA LEU A 760 30.90 2.86 15.30
C LEU A 760 30.05 4.12 15.16
N HIS A 761 30.67 5.27 14.86
CA HIS A 761 30.02 6.56 14.78
C HIS A 761 29.71 6.92 13.33
N ASP A 762 28.46 7.28 13.07
CA ASP A 762 28.04 7.85 11.79
C ASP A 762 28.39 9.35 11.75
N CYS A 763 28.55 9.90 10.55
CA CYS A 763 29.00 11.28 10.34
C CYS A 763 28.18 12.33 11.13
N ASP A 764 28.77 12.94 12.16
CA ASP A 764 28.14 13.98 12.99
C ASP A 764 27.97 15.33 12.24
N GLY A 765 28.78 15.56 11.19
CA GLY A 765 28.85 16.82 10.42
C GLY A 765 28.20 16.78 9.03
N CYS A 766 27.33 15.80 8.76
CA CYS A 766 26.75 15.60 7.43
C CYS A 766 25.63 16.62 7.13
N SER A 767 25.80 17.38 6.05
CA SER A 767 24.92 18.50 5.69
C SER A 767 23.78 18.08 4.76
N VAL A 768 24.01 17.06 3.94
CA VAL A 768 23.02 16.47 3.05
C VAL A 768 22.22 15.42 3.81
N ARG A 769 20.89 15.57 3.79
CA ARG A 769 19.95 14.59 4.32
C ARG A 769 18.94 14.22 3.25
N TYR A 770 18.40 13.02 3.34
CA TYR A 770 17.32 12.62 2.43
C TYR A 770 16.03 13.43 2.66
N PRO A 771 15.20 13.63 1.62
CA PRO A 771 13.96 14.39 1.73
C PRO A 771 12.97 13.80 2.74
N ARG A 772 12.16 14.66 3.38
CA ARG A 772 11.08 14.23 4.30
C ARG A 772 10.13 13.26 3.59
N GLY A 773 10.06 12.02 4.08
CA GLY A 773 9.21 10.96 3.51
C GLY A 773 9.94 9.94 2.62
N PHE A 774 11.27 10.01 2.51
CA PHE A 774 12.10 8.96 1.92
C PHE A 774 12.06 7.71 2.82
N LYS A 775 11.48 6.61 2.33
CA LYS A 775 11.34 5.34 3.08
C LYS A 775 12.10 4.22 2.36
N ILE A 776 13.02 3.60 3.10
CA ILE A 776 13.74 2.39 2.72
C ILE A 776 13.24 1.25 3.63
N ASP A 777 13.08 0.06 3.07
CA ASP A 777 12.80 -1.14 3.89
C ASP A 777 14.05 -1.54 4.67
N THR A 778 13.96 -1.61 5.99
CA THR A 778 15.03 -2.01 6.92
C THR A 778 14.89 -3.42 7.48
N ASP A 779 13.74 -4.07 7.28
CA ASP A 779 13.33 -5.26 8.04
C ASP A 779 13.70 -6.57 7.32
N ASP A 780 13.83 -6.52 5.99
CA ASP A 780 14.21 -7.69 5.18
C ASP A 780 15.73 -7.99 5.23
N VAL A 781 16.10 -9.26 5.13
CA VAL A 781 17.50 -9.72 5.03
C VAL A 781 18.06 -9.43 3.63
N LEU A 782 19.13 -8.63 3.54
CA LEU A 782 19.72 -8.19 2.26
C LEU A 782 20.63 -9.22 1.58
N TYR A 783 21.39 -9.97 2.39
CA TYR A 783 22.53 -10.74 1.93
C TYR A 783 22.14 -12.02 1.18
N GLY A 784 22.77 -12.26 0.02
CA GLY A 784 22.66 -13.53 -0.74
C GLY A 784 21.35 -13.71 -1.53
N GLN A 785 20.71 -12.61 -1.93
CA GLN A 785 19.44 -12.61 -2.68
C GLN A 785 19.56 -11.89 -4.03
N ILE A 786 20.59 -12.18 -4.80
CA ILE A 786 20.83 -11.53 -6.09
C ILE A 786 21.16 -12.53 -7.21
N LYS A 787 20.82 -12.14 -8.44
CA LYS A 787 21.20 -12.90 -9.64
C LYS A 787 22.70 -12.73 -9.89
N ALA A 788 23.45 -13.83 -9.82
CA ALA A 788 24.87 -13.86 -10.10
C ALA A 788 25.21 -13.47 -11.55
N TRP A 789 26.33 -12.76 -11.73
CA TRP A 789 26.96 -12.48 -13.02
C TRP A 789 28.48 -12.66 -12.96
N SER A 790 29.08 -12.95 -14.12
CA SER A 790 30.51 -13.19 -14.29
C SER A 790 31.26 -11.94 -14.75
N THR A 791 30.66 -11.17 -15.66
CA THR A 791 31.20 -9.93 -16.24
C THR A 791 30.14 -8.82 -16.20
N HIS A 792 30.56 -7.56 -16.14
CA HIS A 792 29.68 -6.39 -16.09
C HIS A 792 30.14 -5.36 -17.12
N LEU A 793 29.30 -5.10 -18.12
CA LEU A 793 29.51 -4.12 -19.19
C LEU A 793 28.71 -2.85 -18.88
N LEU A 794 29.41 -1.73 -18.75
CA LEU A 794 28.86 -0.40 -18.56
C LEU A 794 28.93 0.36 -19.87
N VAL A 795 27.79 0.67 -20.48
CA VAL A 795 27.76 1.42 -21.75
C VAL A 795 27.57 2.91 -21.47
N GLY A 796 28.48 3.74 -21.98
CA GLY A 796 28.39 5.20 -21.88
C GLY A 796 27.20 5.73 -22.69
N THR A 797 26.36 6.54 -22.06
CA THR A 797 25.22 7.19 -22.71
C THR A 797 25.15 8.69 -22.44
N GLY A 798 25.97 9.21 -21.52
CA GLY A 798 25.87 10.56 -20.98
C GLY A 798 24.60 10.86 -20.18
N LYS A 799 23.62 9.93 -20.14
CA LYS A 799 22.32 10.12 -19.46
C LYS A 799 22.40 9.69 -18.01
N ALA A 800 21.55 10.29 -17.16
CA ALA A 800 21.38 9.88 -15.76
C ALA A 800 20.05 9.13 -15.51
N ASP A 801 19.19 9.00 -16.51
CA ASP A 801 17.91 8.27 -16.48
C ASP A 801 17.62 7.67 -17.85
N TRP A 802 16.95 6.51 -17.87
CA TRP A 802 16.74 5.68 -19.07
C TRP A 802 15.32 5.14 -19.14
N VAL A 803 14.95 4.54 -20.28
CA VAL A 803 13.68 3.79 -20.41
C VAL A 803 13.67 2.60 -19.43
N ARG A 804 12.50 2.09 -19.07
CA ARG A 804 12.31 1.12 -17.96
C ARG A 804 13.31 -0.04 -18.00
N ASP A 805 13.49 -0.67 -19.15
CA ASP A 805 14.53 -1.67 -19.39
C ASP A 805 15.46 -1.11 -20.48
N VAL A 806 16.78 -1.08 -20.21
CA VAL A 806 17.76 -0.42 -21.10
C VAL A 806 17.88 -1.07 -22.47
N ALA A 807 17.50 -2.35 -22.59
CA ALA A 807 17.46 -3.07 -23.85
C ALA A 807 16.33 -2.61 -24.78
N ASP A 808 15.29 -1.92 -24.26
CA ASP A 808 14.16 -1.43 -25.05
C ASP A 808 14.48 -0.13 -25.82
N GLU A 809 15.68 0.44 -25.62
CA GLU A 809 16.12 1.65 -26.33
C GLU A 809 16.54 1.32 -27.76
N LYS A 810 15.62 1.58 -28.70
CA LYS A 810 15.79 1.25 -30.12
C LYS A 810 17.01 1.93 -30.74
N GLY A 811 17.78 1.16 -31.50
CA GLY A 811 18.99 1.62 -32.19
C GLY A 811 20.21 1.76 -31.29
N SER A 812 20.11 1.38 -30.01
CA SER A 812 21.19 1.55 -29.04
C SER A 812 22.11 0.32 -28.99
N VAL A 813 23.33 0.52 -28.49
CA VAL A 813 24.28 -0.59 -28.22
C VAL A 813 23.68 -1.59 -27.23
N MET A 814 22.85 -1.14 -26.29
CA MET A 814 22.21 -1.99 -25.28
C MET A 814 21.20 -2.96 -25.91
N GLU A 815 20.40 -2.50 -26.87
CA GLU A 815 19.51 -3.37 -27.67
C GLU A 815 20.30 -4.41 -28.45
N ALA A 816 21.43 -4.00 -29.06
CA ALA A 816 22.28 -4.89 -29.83
C ALA A 816 22.97 -5.96 -28.96
N VAL A 817 23.38 -5.61 -27.73
CA VAL A 817 23.98 -6.58 -26.78
C VAL A 817 22.95 -7.61 -26.30
N ASP A 818 21.71 -7.20 -26.05
CA ASP A 818 20.64 -8.11 -25.63
C ASP A 818 20.22 -9.09 -26.75
N LYS A 819 20.32 -8.65 -28.02
CA LYS A 819 20.09 -9.50 -29.21
C LYS A 819 21.27 -10.39 -29.58
N ALA A 820 22.47 -10.08 -29.10
CA ALA A 820 23.67 -10.86 -29.39
C ALA A 820 23.68 -12.19 -28.62
N SER A 821 24.49 -13.16 -29.08
CA SER A 821 24.72 -14.40 -28.36
C SER A 821 25.37 -14.12 -27.00
N SER A 822 24.96 -14.83 -25.95
CA SER A 822 25.59 -14.72 -24.64
C SER A 822 27.08 -15.09 -24.70
N PRO A 823 27.96 -14.41 -23.93
CA PRO A 823 29.39 -14.70 -23.97
C PRO A 823 29.71 -16.08 -23.38
N THR A 824 30.81 -16.68 -23.82
CA THR A 824 31.19 -18.04 -23.42
C THR A 824 31.74 -18.13 -22.00
N ASN A 825 32.20 -17.01 -21.43
CA ASN A 825 32.77 -16.92 -20.07
C ASN A 825 31.74 -16.67 -18.95
N GLY A 826 30.44 -16.80 -19.25
CA GLY A 826 29.37 -16.80 -18.25
C GLY A 826 28.37 -15.67 -18.40
N ASN A 827 27.67 -15.33 -17.31
CA ASN A 827 26.57 -14.38 -17.35
C ASN A 827 27.08 -12.93 -17.46
N LEU A 828 26.64 -12.21 -18.48
CA LEU A 828 26.92 -10.79 -18.65
C LEU A 828 25.86 -9.93 -17.94
N LYS A 829 26.31 -9.01 -17.09
CA LYS A 829 25.49 -7.91 -16.57
C LYS A 829 25.65 -6.72 -17.49
N LEU A 830 24.54 -6.24 -18.06
CA LEU A 830 24.50 -5.03 -18.87
C LEU A 830 23.92 -3.87 -18.04
N SER A 831 24.62 -2.74 -18.01
CA SER A 831 24.09 -1.49 -17.45
C SER A 831 24.42 -0.31 -18.35
N ALA A 832 23.47 0.63 -18.49
CA ALA A 832 23.74 1.93 -19.08
C ALA A 832 24.35 2.85 -18.01
N SER A 833 25.27 3.72 -18.40
CA SER A 833 26.03 4.60 -17.52
C SER A 833 26.01 6.05 -17.99
N ASN A 834 26.14 7.00 -17.06
CA ASN A 834 26.31 8.42 -17.36
C ASN A 834 27.74 8.80 -17.78
N MET A 835 28.62 7.81 -17.98
CA MET A 835 29.96 8.02 -18.56
C MET A 835 29.84 8.82 -19.87
N PRO A 836 30.73 9.81 -20.10
CA PRO A 836 30.66 10.67 -21.27
C PRO A 836 30.81 9.85 -22.55
N THR A 837 30.12 10.30 -23.59
CA THR A 837 30.27 9.76 -24.94
C THR A 837 31.37 10.55 -25.65
N PRO A 838 32.08 9.99 -26.64
CA PRO A 838 33.19 10.68 -27.32
C PRO A 838 32.86 12.06 -27.89
N HIS A 839 31.59 12.31 -28.22
CA HIS A 839 31.09 13.57 -28.77
C HIS A 839 30.14 14.32 -27.83
N ASP A 840 29.97 13.86 -26.58
CA ASP A 840 29.00 14.38 -25.61
C ASP A 840 27.55 14.48 -26.13
N THR A 841 27.22 13.67 -27.14
CA THR A 841 25.87 13.54 -27.69
C THR A 841 25.13 12.37 -27.05
N HIS A 842 23.79 12.44 -27.09
CA HIS A 842 22.90 11.38 -26.64
C HIS A 842 22.33 10.55 -27.80
N ASP A 843 22.84 10.75 -29.01
CA ASP A 843 22.40 10.04 -30.20
C ASP A 843 23.08 8.67 -30.28
N TYR A 844 22.30 7.63 -30.57
CA TYR A 844 22.79 6.26 -30.66
C TYR A 844 23.34 5.90 -32.04
N SER A 845 23.21 6.82 -33.00
CA SER A 845 23.84 6.70 -34.31
C SER A 845 25.37 6.84 -34.25
N GLU A 846 25.89 7.50 -33.22
CA GLU A 846 27.31 7.71 -32.99
C GLU A 846 27.93 6.59 -32.14
N PRO A 847 29.23 6.28 -32.33
CA PRO A 847 29.92 5.32 -31.50
C PRO A 847 30.08 5.81 -30.06
N THR A 848 30.01 4.89 -29.10
CA THR A 848 30.16 5.16 -27.66
C THR A 848 31.35 4.42 -27.04
N THR A 849 31.65 4.73 -25.79
CA THR A 849 32.66 4.05 -24.97
C THR A 849 31.96 3.12 -23.98
N ALA A 850 32.50 1.93 -23.75
CA ALA A 850 32.03 0.98 -22.75
C ALA A 850 33.14 0.57 -21.79
N LEU A 851 32.83 0.43 -20.50
CA LEU A 851 33.75 -0.04 -19.47
C LEU A 851 33.41 -1.50 -19.11
N LEU A 852 34.39 -2.39 -19.23
CA LEU A 852 34.28 -3.81 -18.90
C LEU A 852 34.87 -4.11 -17.52
N LEU A 853 34.05 -4.67 -16.62
CA LEU A 853 34.41 -5.08 -15.26
C LEU A 853 34.21 -6.60 -15.11
N PRO A 854 35.05 -7.32 -14.35
CA PRO A 854 36.15 -6.85 -13.51
C PRO A 854 37.45 -6.50 -14.27
N ALA A 855 37.50 -6.57 -15.59
CA ALA A 855 38.72 -6.28 -16.36
C ALA A 855 39.30 -4.88 -16.14
N PHE A 856 38.47 -3.86 -15.81
CA PHE A 856 38.88 -2.46 -15.79
C PHE A 856 39.42 -2.00 -17.16
N THR A 857 38.77 -2.43 -18.24
CA THR A 857 39.16 -2.11 -19.62
C THR A 857 38.11 -1.21 -20.26
N LEU A 858 38.52 -0.05 -20.76
CA LEU A 858 37.73 0.87 -21.57
C LEU A 858 37.79 0.43 -23.03
N ILE A 859 36.63 0.28 -23.64
CA ILE A 859 36.46 -0.09 -25.04
C ILE A 859 35.86 1.12 -25.76
N HIS A 860 36.61 1.69 -26.69
CA HIS A 860 36.18 2.84 -27.47
C HIS A 860 35.59 2.39 -28.81
N ASN A 861 34.88 3.30 -29.46
CA ASN A 861 34.29 3.09 -30.78
C ASN A 861 33.22 1.98 -30.84
N VAL A 862 32.48 1.76 -29.75
CA VAL A 862 31.41 0.74 -29.69
C VAL A 862 30.17 1.24 -30.41
N HIS A 863 29.68 0.47 -31.38
CA HIS A 863 28.52 0.81 -32.20
C HIS A 863 27.62 -0.43 -32.36
N PRO A 864 26.28 -0.32 -32.47
CA PRO A 864 25.39 -1.50 -32.56
C PRO A 864 25.82 -2.57 -33.58
N LEU A 865 26.45 -2.17 -34.68
CA LEU A 865 26.95 -3.07 -35.74
C LEU A 865 28.18 -3.91 -35.33
N ASN A 866 29.01 -3.45 -34.39
CA ASN A 866 30.23 -4.16 -33.97
C ASN A 866 30.05 -4.96 -32.66
N VAL A 867 28.85 -4.94 -32.09
CA VAL A 867 28.53 -5.65 -30.84
C VAL A 867 28.75 -7.17 -30.92
N PRO A 868 28.39 -7.89 -31.99
CA PRO A 868 28.67 -9.33 -32.06
C PRO A 868 30.16 -9.67 -31.90
N GLN A 869 31.03 -8.88 -32.55
CA GLN A 869 32.49 -9.01 -32.46
C GLN A 869 33.02 -8.61 -31.09
N LEU A 870 32.44 -7.57 -30.48
CA LEU A 870 32.75 -7.19 -29.10
C LEU A 870 32.47 -8.34 -28.12
N VAL A 871 31.36 -9.05 -28.28
CA VAL A 871 30.98 -10.14 -27.37
C VAL A 871 31.88 -11.37 -27.56
N SER A 872 32.18 -11.75 -28.79
CA SER A 872 33.03 -12.92 -29.08
C SER A 872 34.50 -12.69 -28.74
N ASP A 873 35.07 -11.54 -29.12
CA ASP A 873 36.53 -11.38 -29.16
C ASP A 873 37.06 -10.62 -27.93
N VAL A 874 36.21 -9.83 -27.24
CA VAL A 874 36.60 -9.05 -26.05
C VAL A 874 35.95 -9.63 -24.80
N ILE A 875 34.61 -9.62 -24.74
CA ILE A 875 33.89 -9.96 -23.50
C ILE A 875 34.14 -11.41 -23.11
N SER A 876 34.11 -12.34 -24.06
CA SER A 876 34.31 -13.77 -23.80
C SER A 876 35.73 -14.13 -23.34
N HIS A 877 36.72 -13.28 -23.64
CA HIS A 877 38.12 -13.47 -23.22
C HIS A 877 38.49 -12.71 -21.94
N ALA A 878 37.60 -11.86 -21.42
CA ALA A 878 37.85 -11.07 -20.23
C ALA A 878 37.80 -11.90 -18.93
N PRO A 879 38.52 -11.49 -17.87
CA PRO A 879 38.44 -12.12 -16.56
C PRO A 879 37.03 -12.03 -15.96
N THR A 880 36.66 -13.05 -15.20
CA THR A 880 35.36 -13.18 -14.53
C THR A 880 35.48 -12.94 -13.02
N SER A 881 34.35 -12.87 -12.32
CA SER A 881 34.30 -12.79 -10.85
C SER A 881 35.04 -13.92 -10.11
N THR A 882 35.28 -15.05 -10.75
CA THR A 882 35.98 -16.23 -10.19
C THR A 882 37.38 -16.44 -10.77
N SER A 883 37.80 -15.65 -11.76
CA SER A 883 39.10 -15.83 -12.38
C SER A 883 40.23 -15.50 -11.39
N PRO A 884 41.34 -16.25 -11.38
CA PRO A 884 42.47 -15.99 -10.49
C PRO A 884 43.07 -14.60 -10.74
N MET A 885 43.80 -14.07 -9.76
CA MET A 885 44.47 -12.77 -9.82
C MET A 885 45.76 -12.83 -10.65
N THR A 886 45.66 -13.26 -11.91
CA THR A 886 46.76 -13.28 -12.88
C THR A 886 46.59 -12.17 -13.92
N PRO A 887 47.68 -11.59 -14.45
CA PRO A 887 47.59 -10.68 -15.59
C PRO A 887 46.88 -11.33 -16.78
N PHE A 888 46.04 -10.58 -17.48
CA PHE A 888 45.34 -11.03 -18.68
C PHE A 888 45.60 -10.05 -19.82
N SER A 889 45.39 -10.48 -21.07
CA SER A 889 45.58 -9.64 -22.26
C SER A 889 44.33 -9.67 -23.12
N ILE A 890 43.86 -8.48 -23.50
CA ILE A 890 42.76 -8.26 -24.44
C ILE A 890 43.34 -7.59 -25.68
N PRO A 891 42.91 -7.95 -26.91
CA PRO A 891 43.40 -7.30 -28.13
C PRO A 891 43.24 -5.78 -28.10
N ALA A 892 44.33 -5.03 -28.35
CA ALA A 892 44.35 -3.57 -28.30
C ALA A 892 43.48 -2.92 -29.39
N THR A 893 43.40 -3.54 -30.58
CA THR A 893 42.61 -3.05 -31.70
C THR A 893 41.97 -4.23 -32.44
N LEU A 894 40.68 -4.11 -32.76
CA LEU A 894 39.93 -5.07 -33.58
C LEU A 894 39.44 -4.39 -34.87
N PRO A 895 39.63 -5.03 -36.04
CA PRO A 895 39.22 -4.47 -37.32
C PRO A 895 37.70 -4.29 -37.40
N SER A 896 37.26 -3.19 -38.02
CA SER A 896 35.83 -2.88 -38.19
C SER A 896 35.14 -3.86 -39.15
N PRO A 897 33.93 -4.35 -38.84
CA PRO A 897 33.18 -5.26 -39.72
C PRO A 897 32.68 -4.57 -41.01
N SER A 898 32.68 -3.23 -41.06
CA SER A 898 32.32 -2.44 -42.23
C SER A 898 33.24 -1.20 -42.36
N PRO A 899 34.42 -1.35 -42.98
CA PRO A 899 35.37 -0.25 -43.14
C PRO A 899 34.73 0.89 -43.96
N GLY A 900 34.65 2.09 -43.38
CA GLY A 900 34.06 3.29 -43.98
C GLY A 900 32.75 3.79 -43.35
N LYS A 901 32.04 2.96 -42.57
CA LYS A 901 30.83 3.39 -41.80
C LYS A 901 31.02 3.41 -40.29
N VAL A 902 31.91 2.58 -39.75
CA VAL A 902 32.15 2.46 -38.30
C VAL A 902 33.67 2.37 -38.05
N PRO A 903 34.22 3.13 -37.10
CA PRO A 903 35.64 3.02 -36.71
C PRO A 903 35.99 1.66 -36.08
N ALA A 904 37.28 1.32 -36.08
CA ALA A 904 37.79 0.10 -35.42
C ALA A 904 37.61 0.18 -33.89
N LEU A 905 37.27 -0.95 -33.27
CA LEU A 905 37.19 -1.07 -31.81
C LEU A 905 38.61 -1.00 -31.22
N THR A 906 38.83 -0.12 -30.25
CA THR A 906 40.10 -0.01 -29.53
C THR A 906 39.89 -0.24 -28.04
N THR A 907 40.84 -0.90 -27.39
CA THR A 907 40.79 -1.17 -25.95
C THR A 907 41.95 -0.46 -25.24
N THR A 908 41.65 0.14 -24.09
CA THR A 908 42.60 0.86 -23.24
C THR A 908 42.31 0.55 -21.78
N ASP A 909 43.29 0.70 -20.90
CA ASP A 909 43.08 0.47 -19.48
C ASP A 909 42.34 1.62 -18.81
N CYS A 910 41.42 1.29 -17.90
CA CYS A 910 40.72 2.28 -17.10
C CYS A 910 41.71 2.90 -16.07
N PRO A 911 41.89 4.23 -16.06
CA PRO A 911 42.85 4.90 -15.19
C PRO A 911 42.49 4.82 -13.70
N HIS A 912 41.23 4.56 -13.36
CA HIS A 912 40.76 4.55 -11.97
C HIS A 912 41.22 3.32 -11.18
N ARG A 913 41.55 3.54 -9.91
CA ARG A 913 41.86 2.47 -8.94
C ARG A 913 40.59 1.88 -8.34
N VAL A 914 39.56 2.73 -8.17
CA VAL A 914 38.23 2.35 -7.68
C VAL A 914 37.14 2.96 -8.55
N VAL A 915 36.10 2.19 -8.82
CA VAL A 915 34.89 2.66 -9.52
C VAL A 915 33.68 2.42 -8.63
N ILE A 916 32.99 3.51 -8.28
CA ILE A 916 31.75 3.50 -7.51
C ILE A 916 30.58 3.67 -8.48
N LEU A 917 29.67 2.70 -8.49
CA LEU A 917 28.47 2.72 -9.31
C LEU A 917 27.22 2.89 -8.44
N MET A 918 26.36 3.82 -8.82
CA MET A 918 25.12 4.11 -8.09
C MET A 918 23.92 4.04 -9.01
N CYS A 919 22.86 3.37 -8.58
CA CYS A 919 21.62 3.32 -9.34
C CYS A 919 20.89 4.68 -9.30
N SER A 920 20.71 5.35 -10.44
CA SER A 920 20.00 6.64 -10.56
C SER A 920 18.65 6.58 -11.29
N GLN A 921 18.30 5.41 -11.85
CA GLN A 921 17.18 5.27 -12.78
C GLN A 921 15.81 5.57 -12.14
N ARG A 922 15.32 6.78 -12.39
CA ARG A 922 14.10 7.35 -11.80
C ARG A 922 12.84 6.77 -12.42
N THR A 923 12.87 6.43 -13.71
CA THR A 923 11.73 5.78 -14.40
C THR A 923 11.39 4.42 -13.78
N ARG A 924 12.40 3.70 -13.30
CA ARG A 924 12.26 2.37 -12.68
C ARG A 924 12.04 2.45 -11.17
N ASP A 925 12.83 3.23 -10.44
CA ASP A 925 12.63 3.52 -9.01
C ASP A 925 12.91 5.00 -8.70
N VAL A 926 11.87 5.73 -8.31
CA VAL A 926 11.96 7.16 -7.99
C VAL A 926 12.92 7.42 -6.83
N ARG A 927 13.06 6.48 -5.88
CA ARG A 927 13.97 6.64 -4.74
C ARG A 927 15.42 6.61 -5.17
N CYS A 928 15.80 5.72 -6.09
CA CYS A 928 17.14 5.68 -6.67
C CYS A 928 17.52 7.01 -7.34
N GLY A 929 16.59 7.59 -8.12
CA GLY A 929 16.78 8.90 -8.75
C GLY A 929 16.81 10.08 -7.77
N GLN A 930 16.35 9.90 -6.52
CA GLN A 930 16.46 10.89 -5.45
C GLN A 930 17.73 10.71 -4.62
N SER A 931 18.11 9.46 -4.30
CA SER A 931 19.26 9.17 -3.44
C SER A 931 20.59 9.34 -4.14
N ALA A 932 20.72 8.88 -5.40
CA ALA A 932 22.01 8.84 -6.08
C ALA A 932 22.69 10.22 -6.22
N PRO A 933 21.99 11.31 -6.59
CA PRO A 933 22.61 12.64 -6.64
C PRO A 933 23.08 13.15 -5.26
N LEU A 934 22.35 12.81 -4.20
CA LEU A 934 22.67 13.23 -2.83
C LEU A 934 23.87 12.45 -2.28
N LEU A 935 23.91 11.14 -2.50
CA LEU A 935 25.05 10.30 -2.17
C LEU A 935 26.30 10.70 -2.95
N ARG A 936 26.16 10.97 -4.25
CA ARG A 936 27.27 11.49 -5.07
C ARG A 936 27.85 12.76 -4.47
N LYS A 937 27.00 13.71 -4.06
CA LYS A 937 27.44 14.98 -3.47
C LYS A 937 28.23 14.79 -2.17
N GLU A 938 27.80 13.89 -1.28
CA GLU A 938 28.54 13.62 -0.03
C GLU A 938 29.81 12.79 -0.28
N LEU A 939 29.79 11.79 -1.17
CA LEU A 939 31.00 11.05 -1.55
C LEU A 939 32.05 11.98 -2.16
N GLU A 940 31.63 12.92 -3.02
CA GLU A 940 32.51 13.96 -3.56
C GLU A 940 33.09 14.84 -2.46
N ARG A 941 32.27 15.27 -1.49
CA ARG A 941 32.72 16.07 -0.36
C ARG A 941 33.79 15.35 0.47
N GLN A 942 33.69 14.03 0.62
CA GLN A 942 34.67 13.22 1.37
C GLN A 942 35.94 12.90 0.55
N LEU A 943 35.80 12.70 -0.77
CA LEU A 943 36.92 12.33 -1.63
C LEU A 943 37.76 13.53 -2.13
N ARG A 944 37.17 14.73 -2.22
CA ARG A 944 37.87 15.95 -2.67
C ARG A 944 39.02 16.37 -1.73
N PRO A 945 38.87 16.40 -0.39
CA PRO A 945 39.97 16.71 0.53
C PRO A 945 41.14 15.72 0.42
N LEU A 946 40.85 14.47 0.07
CA LEU A 946 41.87 13.43 -0.15
C LEU A 946 42.53 13.52 -1.53
N GLY A 947 42.07 14.41 -2.43
CA GLY A 947 42.55 14.49 -3.81
C GLY A 947 42.23 13.26 -4.67
N LEU A 948 41.33 12.38 -4.19
CA LEU A 948 41.03 11.09 -4.82
C LEU A 948 39.84 11.13 -5.79
N TYR A 949 38.98 12.15 -5.71
CA TYR A 949 37.86 12.28 -6.62
C TYR A 949 38.34 12.49 -8.07
N ARG A 950 37.73 11.76 -9.02
CA ARG A 950 37.92 11.96 -10.46
C ARG A 950 36.57 12.27 -11.09
N ASP A 951 36.49 13.39 -11.79
CA ASP A 951 35.29 13.77 -12.55
C ASP A 951 35.27 13.09 -13.92
N LEU A 952 34.17 13.22 -14.65
CA LEU A 952 33.91 12.52 -15.92
C LEU A 952 34.93 12.83 -17.03
N HIS A 953 35.61 13.98 -16.97
CA HIS A 953 36.63 14.40 -17.94
C HIS A 953 38.06 14.39 -17.36
N ASP A 954 38.24 13.84 -16.15
CA ASP A 954 39.55 13.81 -15.48
C ASP A 954 40.34 12.58 -15.90
N GLU A 955 41.28 12.77 -16.82
CA GLU A 955 42.17 11.72 -17.36
C GLU A 955 43.36 11.40 -16.46
N ARG A 956 43.49 12.03 -15.29
CA ARG A 956 44.61 11.77 -14.39
C ARG A 956 44.59 10.32 -13.88
N PRO A 957 45.72 9.60 -13.91
CA PRO A 957 45.77 8.23 -13.44
C PRO A 957 45.41 8.14 -11.95
N GLY A 958 44.74 7.05 -11.60
CA GLY A 958 44.32 6.73 -10.25
C GLY A 958 42.98 7.31 -9.82
N GLY A 959 42.80 7.41 -8.50
CA GLY A 959 41.60 7.96 -7.87
C GLY A 959 40.35 7.09 -7.99
N VAL A 960 39.20 7.73 -7.71
CA VAL A 960 37.88 7.13 -7.57
C VAL A 960 36.93 7.76 -8.59
N GLY A 961 36.46 6.97 -9.54
CA GLY A 961 35.40 7.35 -10.48
C GLY A 961 34.02 7.06 -9.89
N ILE A 962 33.09 8.02 -9.98
CA ILE A 962 31.71 7.86 -9.50
C ILE A 962 30.75 7.96 -10.68
N TYR A 963 30.06 6.85 -10.99
CA TYR A 963 29.12 6.79 -12.11
C TYR A 963 27.71 6.41 -11.69
N PHE A 964 26.75 7.03 -12.35
CA PHE A 964 25.37 6.62 -12.31
C PHE A 964 25.12 5.51 -13.31
N ILE A 965 24.38 4.50 -12.89
CA ILE A 965 24.03 3.36 -13.71
C ILE A 965 22.53 3.09 -13.71
N SER A 966 22.08 2.37 -14.74
CA SER A 966 20.73 1.84 -14.83
C SER A 966 20.41 0.87 -13.68
N HIS A 967 19.15 0.47 -13.56
CA HIS A 967 18.69 -0.29 -12.41
C HIS A 967 19.34 -1.67 -12.29
N VAL A 968 20.09 -1.88 -11.20
CA VAL A 968 20.85 -3.11 -10.96
C VAL A 968 20.08 -4.21 -10.20
N GLY A 969 18.85 -3.94 -9.74
CA GLY A 969 17.97 -4.86 -9.03
C GLY A 969 17.66 -4.40 -7.60
N GLY A 970 16.63 -4.97 -6.96
CA GLY A 970 16.29 -4.70 -5.55
C GLY A 970 15.63 -3.35 -5.30
N HIS A 971 14.48 -3.09 -5.94
CA HIS A 971 13.67 -1.90 -5.69
C HIS A 971 13.37 -1.71 -4.21
N LYS A 972 13.16 -2.78 -3.45
CA LYS A 972 12.81 -2.74 -2.04
C LYS A 972 13.75 -1.86 -1.18
N TYR A 973 15.05 -1.91 -1.45
CA TYR A 973 16.10 -1.37 -0.57
C TYR A 973 16.62 0.02 -0.96
N SER A 974 16.56 0.41 -2.25
CA SER A 974 17.07 1.69 -2.79
C SER A 974 18.51 2.06 -2.32
N ALA A 975 19.06 3.20 -2.77
CA ALA A 975 20.44 3.61 -2.44
C ALA A 975 21.49 2.49 -2.68
N ASN A 976 21.42 1.84 -3.85
CA ASN A 976 22.37 0.80 -4.23
C ASN A 976 23.71 1.43 -4.63
N VAL A 977 24.79 0.99 -3.98
CA VAL A 977 26.17 1.40 -4.24
C VAL A 977 27.00 0.15 -4.50
N MET A 978 27.67 0.08 -5.65
CA MET A 978 28.61 -0.99 -5.99
C MET A 978 30.02 -0.42 -6.06
N VAL A 979 30.97 -1.00 -5.34
CA VAL A 979 32.36 -0.55 -5.29
C VAL A 979 33.23 -1.62 -5.93
N TYR A 980 33.76 -1.33 -7.12
CA TYR A 980 34.77 -2.14 -7.78
C TYR A 980 36.16 -1.60 -7.44
N ARG A 981 37.04 -2.45 -6.93
CA ARG A 981 38.34 -2.04 -6.39
C ARG A 981 39.46 -2.91 -6.95
N ARG A 982 40.51 -2.27 -7.47
CA ARG A 982 41.77 -2.95 -7.84
C ARG A 982 42.48 -3.49 -6.57
N PRO A 983 43.33 -4.53 -6.68
CA PRO A 983 44.12 -5.01 -5.54
C PRO A 983 44.92 -3.87 -4.90
N ASN A 984 44.89 -3.78 -3.56
CA ASN A 984 45.58 -2.78 -2.76
C ASN A 984 45.52 -1.36 -3.37
N ALA A 985 44.30 -0.86 -3.60
CA ALA A 985 44.05 0.31 -4.45
C ALA A 985 44.79 1.59 -4.02
N PHE A 986 45.10 1.73 -2.73
CA PHE A 986 45.77 2.90 -2.15
C PHE A 986 46.88 2.56 -1.13
N GLY A 987 47.28 1.29 -1.00
CA GLY A 987 48.36 0.88 -0.07
C GLY A 987 47.93 0.68 1.40
N LEU A 988 46.65 0.84 1.72
CA LEU A 988 46.14 0.92 3.11
C LEU A 988 45.46 -0.36 3.61
N ASP A 989 45.56 -1.47 2.87
CA ASP A 989 44.87 -2.72 3.23
C ASP A 989 45.52 -3.46 4.41
N ASP A 990 46.82 -3.26 4.61
CA ASP A 990 47.65 -4.02 5.56
C ASP A 990 47.88 -3.30 6.92
N GLU A 991 47.50 -2.02 7.06
CA GLU A 991 47.78 -1.20 8.25
C GLU A 991 47.07 -1.63 9.54
N GLY A 992 46.20 -2.65 9.51
CA GLY A 992 45.52 -3.22 10.68
C GLY A 992 46.11 -4.53 11.21
N ALA A 993 47.14 -5.11 10.56
CA ALA A 993 47.68 -6.43 10.91
C ALA A 993 48.91 -6.40 11.84
N VAL A 994 49.45 -5.22 12.18
CA VAL A 994 50.76 -5.08 12.84
C VAL A 994 50.68 -4.98 14.38
N ALA A 995 49.49 -4.94 15.00
CA ALA A 995 49.34 -4.77 16.45
C ALA A 995 49.24 -6.09 17.27
N LYS A 996 49.87 -7.19 16.81
CA LYS A 996 50.05 -8.42 17.59
C LYS A 996 51.43 -9.03 17.36
N GLY A 997 52.43 -8.41 17.97
CA GLY A 997 53.78 -8.94 18.12
C GLY A 997 54.52 -8.11 19.16
N ASP A 998 54.88 -8.77 20.25
CA ASP A 998 55.92 -8.36 21.20
C ASP A 998 55.60 -7.25 22.22
N ALA A 999 55.16 -7.69 23.40
CA ALA A 999 55.60 -7.13 24.68
C ALA A 999 55.35 -8.14 25.82
N LYS A 1000 56.36 -8.99 26.07
CA LYS A 1000 56.61 -9.57 27.40
C LYS A 1000 57.75 -8.75 28.02
N GLU A 1001 57.53 -8.38 29.28
CA GLU A 1001 58.53 -8.00 30.30
C GLU A 1001 59.60 -6.99 29.89
N GLU A 1002 59.52 -5.76 30.42
CA GLU A 1002 60.40 -5.39 31.53
C GLU A 1002 59.92 -4.13 32.24
N ALA A 1003 60.32 -4.06 33.50
CA ALA A 1003 59.83 -3.21 34.55
C ALA A 1003 60.52 -1.83 34.58
N ASP A 1004 59.99 -1.03 35.49
CA ASP A 1004 60.62 0.09 36.18
C ASP A 1004 60.73 1.45 35.48
N GLY A 1005 60.21 2.46 36.18
CA GLY A 1005 61.05 3.61 36.49
C GLY A 1005 60.59 4.96 35.97
N ASN A 1006 59.78 5.62 36.81
CA ASN A 1006 60.00 6.98 37.27
C ASN A 1006 59.72 8.20 36.33
N THR A 1007 58.72 8.96 36.80
CA THR A 1007 58.73 10.42 37.09
C THR A 1007 58.82 11.47 35.98
N SER A 1008 57.92 12.45 36.15
CA SER A 1008 58.07 13.89 35.89
C SER A 1008 58.10 14.31 34.41
N GLU A 1009 57.62 15.45 33.97
CA GLU A 1009 56.90 16.59 34.53
C GLU A 1009 56.46 17.43 33.31
N THR A 1010 55.26 18.02 33.40
CA THR A 1010 54.82 19.36 32.97
C THR A 1010 55.29 20.06 31.67
N ASN A 1011 54.32 20.78 31.10
CA ASN A 1011 54.40 22.02 30.30
C ASN A 1011 54.97 21.89 28.86
N GLY A 1012 54.45 22.55 27.83
CA GLY A 1012 53.49 23.64 27.72
C GLY A 1012 53.91 24.51 26.52
N THR A 1013 52.92 24.81 25.65
CA THR A 1013 52.77 26.04 24.84
C THR A 1013 53.78 26.46 23.75
N ASN A 1014 53.17 26.83 22.59
CA ASN A 1014 53.48 27.92 21.64
C ASN A 1014 54.84 27.90 20.92
N GLY A 1015 55.00 28.25 19.64
CA GLY A 1015 54.15 28.85 18.63
C GLY A 1015 55.03 29.50 17.53
N THR A 1016 54.44 29.70 16.35
CA THR A 1016 54.70 30.79 15.36
C THR A 1016 55.93 30.83 14.43
N ASN A 1017 55.59 31.04 13.14
CA ASN A 1017 56.23 31.84 12.06
C ASN A 1017 57.56 31.34 11.47
N GLY A 1018 57.86 31.44 10.17
CA GLY A 1018 57.26 32.07 8.99
C GLY A 1018 58.35 32.33 7.94
N THR A 1019 57.96 32.59 6.67
CA THR A 1019 58.73 33.29 5.59
C THR A 1019 60.04 32.65 5.05
N GLU A 1020 60.52 32.81 3.82
CA GLU A 1020 60.03 33.20 2.47
C GLU A 1020 61.20 32.96 1.48
N ASP A 1021 60.86 32.86 0.19
CA ASP A 1021 61.62 33.26 -1.02
C ASP A 1021 62.86 32.50 -1.60
N LYS A 1022 62.60 31.89 -2.77
CA LYS A 1022 63.22 32.07 -4.12
C LYS A 1022 64.75 32.13 -4.29
N SER A 1023 65.29 31.35 -5.24
CA SER A 1023 65.52 31.78 -6.64
C SER A 1023 66.42 30.82 -7.48
N ASN A 1024 65.92 30.50 -8.69
CA ASN A 1024 66.57 30.39 -10.03
C ASN A 1024 67.92 29.70 -10.33
N GLY A 1025 67.92 28.99 -11.49
CA GLY A 1025 69.00 29.01 -12.52
C GLY A 1025 69.54 27.63 -12.95
N THR A 1026 68.98 26.97 -13.98
CA THR A 1026 69.38 26.92 -15.42
C THR A 1026 70.65 26.12 -15.83
N ASN A 1027 70.41 25.24 -16.83
CA ASN A 1027 71.25 24.74 -17.93
C ASN A 1027 72.08 23.45 -17.80
N GLY A 1028 71.73 22.46 -18.64
CA GLY A 1028 72.57 22.13 -19.80
C GLY A 1028 73.32 20.79 -19.87
N THR A 1029 72.61 19.76 -20.35
CA THR A 1029 73.04 18.72 -21.34
C THR A 1029 74.21 17.75 -21.12
N ASN A 1030 73.83 16.46 -21.18
CA ASN A 1030 74.42 15.29 -21.86
C ASN A 1030 75.71 14.59 -21.37
N GLY A 1031 75.60 13.27 -21.15
CA GLY A 1031 76.62 12.30 -21.58
C GLY A 1031 77.01 11.17 -20.61
N THR A 1032 76.18 10.11 -20.55
CA THR A 1032 76.51 8.68 -20.35
C THR A 1032 77.50 8.18 -19.27
N ALA A 1033 76.91 7.39 -18.36
CA ALA A 1033 77.30 6.04 -17.89
C ALA A 1033 78.27 5.85 -16.70
N LYS A 1034 77.72 5.09 -15.72
CA LYS A 1034 78.35 4.14 -14.76
C LYS A 1034 79.26 4.74 -13.67
N GLU A 1035 79.23 4.32 -12.41
CA GLU A 1035 78.54 3.27 -11.67
C GLU A 1035 78.84 3.55 -10.17
N THR A 1036 78.09 2.90 -9.26
CA THR A 1036 78.31 2.75 -7.80
C THR A 1036 77.95 3.91 -6.85
N ASN A 1037 77.54 3.69 -5.59
CA ASN A 1037 76.68 2.69 -4.94
C ASN A 1037 76.45 3.25 -3.51
N SER A 1038 75.23 3.47 -3.05
CA SER A 1038 74.88 3.41 -1.61
C SER A 1038 73.36 3.38 -1.41
N LYS A 1039 72.91 2.28 -0.79
CA LYS A 1039 71.52 1.80 -0.72
C LYS A 1039 70.66 2.64 0.22
N VAL A 1040 69.62 3.24 -0.36
CA VAL A 1040 68.34 3.55 0.28
C VAL A 1040 67.30 2.83 -0.59
N GLU A 1041 66.56 1.88 0.00
CA GLU A 1041 65.55 1.09 -0.72
C GLU A 1041 64.34 1.95 -1.07
N GLU A 1042 64.41 2.53 -2.26
CA GLU A 1042 63.29 3.02 -3.04
C GLU A 1042 62.55 1.80 -3.61
N LYS A 1043 61.37 1.45 -3.06
CA LYS A 1043 60.49 0.45 -3.69
C LYS A 1043 59.72 1.11 -4.83
N THR A 1044 60.36 1.04 -5.98
CA THR A 1044 59.84 1.10 -7.35
C THR A 1044 58.33 0.79 -7.49
N GLU A 1045 57.55 1.78 -7.91
CA GLU A 1045 56.28 1.58 -8.61
C GLU A 1045 56.56 1.12 -10.05
N ASP A 1046 56.94 -0.15 -10.23
CA ASP A 1046 57.14 -0.76 -11.55
C ASP A 1046 56.10 -1.85 -11.83
N THR A 1047 55.32 -1.62 -12.89
CA THR A 1047 54.83 -2.62 -13.86
C THR A 1047 54.31 -3.97 -13.32
N ALA A 1048 53.42 -3.95 -12.33
CA ALA A 1048 52.57 -5.12 -12.04
C ALA A 1048 51.51 -5.26 -13.15
N GLY A 1049 51.61 -6.30 -13.99
CA GLY A 1049 50.64 -6.60 -15.05
C GLY A 1049 49.19 -6.51 -14.56
N PHE A 1050 48.31 -5.94 -15.38
CA PHE A 1050 46.96 -5.55 -14.95
C PHE A 1050 46.08 -6.76 -14.61
N VAL A 1051 45.76 -6.89 -13.32
CA VAL A 1051 44.96 -8.00 -12.78
C VAL A 1051 43.44 -7.70 -12.78
N GLY A 1052 43.05 -6.45 -13.05
CA GLY A 1052 41.66 -5.98 -12.99
C GLY A 1052 41.18 -5.70 -11.55
N ALA A 1053 39.86 -5.79 -11.32
CA ALA A 1053 39.23 -5.64 -10.01
C ALA A 1053 39.51 -6.87 -9.13
N ALA A 1054 40.01 -6.67 -7.91
CA ALA A 1054 40.11 -7.73 -6.90
C ALA A 1054 38.77 -7.95 -6.19
N GLN A 1055 38.06 -6.85 -5.89
CA GLN A 1055 36.84 -6.88 -5.09
C GLN A 1055 35.70 -6.16 -5.80
N CYS A 1056 34.49 -6.68 -5.62
CA CYS A 1056 33.24 -5.98 -5.92
C CYS A 1056 32.34 -6.05 -4.69
N ILE A 1057 32.13 -4.92 -4.02
CA ILE A 1057 31.32 -4.83 -2.80
C ILE A 1057 30.00 -4.17 -3.18
N TRP A 1058 28.88 -4.88 -3.01
CA TRP A 1058 27.55 -4.33 -3.28
C TRP A 1058 26.80 -4.04 -1.99
N LEU A 1059 26.57 -2.75 -1.74
CA LEU A 1059 25.83 -2.22 -0.61
C LEU A 1059 24.45 -1.69 -1.04
N ALA A 1060 23.49 -1.75 -0.13
CA ALA A 1060 22.18 -1.12 -0.25
C ALA A 1060 21.83 -0.42 1.07
N ARG A 1061 20.77 0.39 1.07
CA ARG A 1061 20.34 1.18 2.23
C ARG A 1061 21.38 2.20 2.73
N VAL A 1062 22.29 2.64 1.85
CA VAL A 1062 23.33 3.62 2.20
C VAL A 1062 22.69 4.98 2.44
N MET A 1063 22.95 5.56 3.61
CA MET A 1063 22.54 6.91 3.97
C MET A 1063 23.68 7.90 3.73
N PRO A 1064 23.40 9.21 3.55
CA PRO A 1064 24.44 10.22 3.42
C PRO A 1064 25.42 10.23 4.59
N GLU A 1065 24.95 9.89 5.79
CA GLU A 1065 25.75 9.81 7.01
C GLU A 1065 26.76 8.64 6.99
N ASP A 1066 26.48 7.58 6.20
CA ASP A 1066 27.37 6.42 6.04
C ASP A 1066 28.52 6.70 5.05
N CYS A 1067 28.43 7.76 4.23
CA CYS A 1067 29.39 8.05 3.16
C CYS A 1067 30.82 8.26 3.67
N GLU A 1068 30.99 8.86 4.85
CA GLU A 1068 32.30 9.05 5.46
C GLU A 1068 32.99 7.71 5.76
N ASN A 1069 32.28 6.81 6.43
CA ASN A 1069 32.77 5.49 6.78
C ASN A 1069 32.97 4.59 5.55
N LEU A 1070 32.11 4.74 4.55
CA LEU A 1070 32.25 4.05 3.26
C LEU A 1070 33.54 4.47 2.55
N VAL A 1071 33.91 5.75 2.57
CA VAL A 1071 35.18 6.21 2.01
C VAL A 1071 36.36 5.71 2.84
N LYS A 1072 36.36 5.94 4.16
CA LYS A 1072 37.48 5.58 5.06
C LYS A 1072 37.80 4.09 5.07
N TYR A 1073 36.79 3.24 5.12
CA TYR A 1073 36.98 1.80 5.34
C TYR A 1073 36.73 0.96 4.08
N THR A 1074 35.68 1.26 3.29
CA THR A 1074 35.32 0.43 2.12
C THR A 1074 36.11 0.80 0.88
N VAL A 1075 36.24 2.10 0.56
CA VAL A 1075 36.99 2.56 -0.63
C VAL A 1075 38.49 2.45 -0.43
N LEU A 1076 39.00 2.95 0.71
CA LEU A 1076 40.44 2.97 0.96
C LEU A 1076 40.99 1.59 1.35
N ARG A 1077 40.36 0.92 2.33
CA ARG A 1077 40.88 -0.30 3.00
C ARG A 1077 40.20 -1.61 2.61
N GLY A 1078 39.19 -1.59 1.73
CA GLY A 1078 38.45 -2.78 1.32
C GLY A 1078 37.62 -3.48 2.41
N LYS A 1079 37.41 -2.85 3.57
CA LYS A 1079 36.61 -3.37 4.69
C LYS A 1079 35.14 -2.95 4.59
N VAL A 1080 34.22 -3.75 5.12
CA VAL A 1080 32.78 -3.43 5.10
C VAL A 1080 32.32 -2.93 6.46
N VAL A 1081 31.62 -1.79 6.45
CA VAL A 1081 30.96 -1.20 7.61
C VAL A 1081 29.51 -1.69 7.65
N LYS A 1082 29.02 -2.10 8.82
CA LYS A 1082 27.66 -2.63 9.04
C LYS A 1082 27.21 -3.72 8.01
N PRO A 1083 27.97 -4.82 7.85
CA PRO A 1083 27.66 -5.84 6.85
C PRO A 1083 26.27 -6.48 7.04
N GLU A 1084 25.77 -6.56 8.27
CA GLU A 1084 24.46 -7.18 8.56
C GLU A 1084 23.28 -6.36 8.03
N THR A 1085 23.43 -5.04 7.91
CA THR A 1085 22.34 -4.15 7.52
C THR A 1085 22.46 -3.58 6.12
N GLN A 1086 23.67 -3.53 5.54
CA GLN A 1086 23.93 -2.89 4.24
C GLN A 1086 24.49 -3.83 3.17
N LEU A 1087 25.17 -4.93 3.53
CA LEU A 1087 25.81 -5.81 2.55
C LEU A 1087 24.77 -6.67 1.81
N ARG A 1088 24.84 -6.64 0.49
CA ARG A 1088 23.92 -7.38 -0.39
C ARG A 1088 24.57 -8.60 -1.01
N GLY A 1089 25.82 -8.46 -1.44
CA GLY A 1089 26.60 -9.50 -2.10
C GLY A 1089 27.88 -8.91 -2.71
N GLY A 1090 28.61 -9.72 -3.45
CA GLY A 1090 29.88 -9.34 -4.02
C GLY A 1090 30.82 -10.52 -4.24
N PHE A 1091 32.03 -10.20 -4.67
CA PHE A 1091 33.11 -11.18 -4.78
C PHE A 1091 34.43 -10.59 -4.29
N ASP A 1092 35.29 -11.48 -3.79
CA ASP A 1092 36.70 -11.22 -3.50
C ASP A 1092 37.54 -12.29 -4.24
N ARG A 1093 38.19 -11.87 -5.33
CA ARG A 1093 39.05 -12.75 -6.16
C ARG A 1093 40.34 -13.13 -5.45
N GLY A 1094 40.81 -12.35 -4.47
CA GLY A 1094 42.00 -12.66 -3.70
C GLY A 1094 41.77 -13.80 -2.72
N ARG A 1095 40.55 -13.89 -2.18
CA ARG A 1095 40.12 -14.95 -1.26
C ARG A 1095 39.39 -16.11 -1.94
N GLY A 1096 39.03 -15.96 -3.22
CA GLY A 1096 38.29 -16.98 -3.98
C GLY A 1096 36.84 -17.15 -3.52
N VAL A 1097 36.27 -16.18 -2.80
CA VAL A 1097 34.91 -16.23 -2.27
C VAL A 1097 33.99 -15.27 -3.03
N MET A 1098 32.76 -15.71 -3.27
CA MET A 1098 31.70 -14.88 -3.84
C MET A 1098 30.35 -15.24 -3.24
N SER A 1099 29.46 -14.27 -3.17
CA SER A 1099 28.08 -14.45 -2.73
C SER A 1099 27.19 -13.47 -3.47
N TRP A 1100 26.13 -13.98 -4.08
CA TRP A 1100 25.17 -13.20 -4.86
C TRP A 1100 23.80 -13.28 -4.22
#